data_AF-A0A6C2USP4-F1
#
_entry.id   AF-A0A6C2USP4-F1
#
_cell.length_a   1.000
_cell.length_b   1.000
_cell.length_c   1.000
_cell.angle_alpha   90.00
_cell.angle_beta   90.00
_cell.angle_gamma   90.00
#
_symmetry.space_group_name_H-M   'P 1'
#
loop_
_entity.id
_entity.type
_entity.pdbx_description
1 polymer ?
#
loop_
_entity_poly.entity_id
_entity_poly.type
_entity_poly.pdbx_seq_one_letter_code
_entity_poly.pdbx_strand_id
1 'polypeptide(L)'
;MTAFKLIITGMALLAAPYLNAAVFHVDGDFQGDASTGSSWLDAFPSVQDAIDTASASGGGEIWVKAGIYRPAGTDRTHSFALKPDIQLYGGFRGDETERDARNPKAYRTVLSGDIGQIGSADDNCYHVLRGASNCRIDGFWITGGKADGNEVDALGGGLLLDKAQNFTAANCTFEKNHAEVGGAIRLHTASAAFNNCTFYANSADTGGAIMTQNRTTLWIEDSIFSSNFSKENGGAAMVEGSTDTRFVNTVFLYNSTEAHGGAVCVWAQNNDRSKIGFSNCTFNENSARESGAAIQFHHSSAQLSECAFNRNFSAKGAGAIGAKNASTIRTSACTFSKNRGAPGMAETAFDETSSLSDGPVDMAHFTSMPKTGFQKPVKAAPAAPRAKPAQARPKPQTQMPDVFVLNASGNKVKLRNIVAAAEYTAVVFGDLTDPYFIKATRQIEASGLSYKDNGVNFFYIYRHLAYPENHGYVQPINDLERLRHATLAAKHLNTRIPWLADPIDNQVAKGLKVRSGRAIMIYNQNGFEEYAGSISDIKPLNAALEKRVGAPAVSVQPEQLPEPNIAPVSMPQAKLVDRIEINPKRNRYITLLATPVDSDAPHYVKARFEGTEELVKTGNGKIYIGFHIDPIYQVTWNNLETPLKYSIKTTPGSTVAPSVNVAPRITQAATDSEPREFLLEARKLSTTEPFKLAVAYSVRSKTSKRNISVVQQYLVYLKHDPFGGNTPNRQTELKGFNTSSKDSATRARFNQFLKIMDLDRNGRISRDEASGVIRFNFHQLDTNRNGYVERSEYEAYKRQQ
;
A
#
# COMPACT_ATOMS: atom_id res chain seq x y z
N MET A 1 32.74 58.24 50.13
CA MET A 1 31.37 57.75 49.84
C MET A 1 31.46 56.44 49.09
N THR A 2 30.45 55.57 49.27
CA THR A 2 30.02 54.44 48.42
C THR A 2 30.94 53.96 47.29
N ALA A 3 31.36 52.70 47.39
CA ALA A 3 31.90 51.91 46.28
C ALA A 3 30.80 51.07 45.61
N PHE A 4 31.06 50.56 44.40
CA PHE A 4 30.83 49.16 43.99
C PHE A 4 31.55 48.93 42.65
N LYS A 5 32.81 48.48 42.65
CA LYS A 5 33.22 47.05 42.60
C LYS A 5 32.55 46.24 41.48
N LEU A 6 33.28 46.11 40.38
CA LEU A 6 33.16 45.02 39.42
C LEU A 6 33.39 43.68 40.14
N ILE A 7 32.46 42.73 40.00
CA ILE A 7 32.64 41.34 40.47
C ILE A 7 32.34 40.41 39.30
N ILE A 8 33.35 39.64 38.90
CA ILE A 8 33.18 38.47 38.02
C ILE A 8 32.89 37.28 38.93
N THR A 9 31.64 36.84 38.96
CA THR A 9 31.24 35.54 39.51
C THR A 9 30.46 34.80 38.44
N GLY A 10 31.06 33.73 37.91
CA GLY A 10 30.35 32.85 36.99
C GLY A 10 29.25 32.12 37.74
N MET A 11 27.99 32.35 37.38
CA MET A 11 26.99 31.30 37.53
C MET A 11 27.39 30.21 36.55
N ALA A 12 27.92 29.10 37.07
CA ALA A 12 27.94 27.86 36.32
C ALA A 12 26.50 27.58 35.92
N LEU A 13 26.22 27.54 34.61
CA LEU A 13 25.00 26.91 34.16
C LEU A 13 25.16 25.44 34.50
N LEU A 14 24.59 25.03 35.64
CA LEU A 14 24.26 23.63 35.86
C LEU A 14 23.35 23.27 34.69
N ALA A 15 23.94 22.62 33.69
CA ALA A 15 23.19 21.72 32.84
C ALA A 15 22.59 20.71 33.81
N ALA A 16 21.32 20.93 34.18
CA ALA A 16 20.52 19.87 34.76
C ALA A 16 20.74 18.67 33.83
N PRO A 17 21.23 17.53 34.34
CA PRO A 17 21.45 16.38 33.47
C PRO A 17 20.13 16.12 32.77
N TYR A 18 20.15 16.05 31.44
CA TYR A 18 19.00 15.58 30.71
C TYR A 18 18.71 14.18 31.27
N LEU A 19 17.67 14.04 32.09
CA LEU A 19 17.12 12.73 32.37
C LEU A 19 16.74 12.19 31.00
N ASN A 20 17.42 11.13 30.56
CA ASN A 20 16.85 10.28 29.53
C ASN A 20 15.45 9.94 30.00
N ALA A 21 14.44 10.26 29.18
CA ALA A 21 13.08 9.84 29.45
C ALA A 21 13.12 8.32 29.68
N ALA A 22 12.59 7.85 30.80
CA ALA A 22 12.72 6.45 31.17
C ALA A 22 12.07 5.59 30.08
N VAL A 23 12.83 4.64 29.53
CA VAL A 23 12.39 3.74 28.47
C VAL A 23 12.00 2.41 29.09
N PHE A 24 10.72 2.04 28.97
CA PHE A 24 10.19 0.78 29.45
C PHE A 24 9.85 -0.13 28.27
N HIS A 25 10.26 -1.39 28.36
CA HIS A 25 10.11 -2.37 27.30
C HIS A 25 8.94 -3.30 27.61
N VAL A 26 8.16 -3.65 26.59
CA VAL A 26 7.00 -4.55 26.71
C VAL A 26 7.10 -5.68 25.69
N ASP A 27 7.05 -6.91 26.19
CA ASP A 27 7.06 -8.15 25.42
C ASP A 27 6.01 -9.10 26.00
N GLY A 28 4.90 -9.27 25.29
CA GLY A 28 3.79 -10.14 25.71
C GLY A 28 4.14 -11.63 25.79
N ASP A 29 5.28 -12.06 25.24
CA ASP A 29 5.80 -13.42 25.35
C ASP A 29 6.73 -13.60 26.58
N PHE A 30 7.04 -12.55 27.34
CA PHE A 30 8.01 -12.61 28.45
C PHE A 30 7.58 -13.55 29.59
N GLN A 31 8.49 -14.43 30.02
CA GLN A 31 8.24 -15.49 31.02
C GLN A 31 9.10 -15.35 32.30
N GLY A 32 9.67 -14.18 32.59
CA GLY A 32 10.49 -13.98 33.79
C GLY A 32 9.68 -13.76 35.06
N ASP A 33 10.14 -14.31 36.18
CA ASP A 33 9.47 -14.25 37.50
C ASP A 33 9.31 -12.82 38.06
N ALA A 34 10.07 -11.87 37.52
CA ALA A 34 9.94 -10.43 37.77
C ALA A 34 10.28 -9.66 36.49
N SER A 35 9.72 -8.46 36.34
CA SER A 35 10.06 -7.51 35.27
C SER A 35 10.08 -6.08 35.83
N THR A 36 11.04 -5.26 35.39
CA THR A 36 11.07 -3.81 35.69
C THR A 36 10.91 -2.94 34.44
N GLY A 37 10.86 -3.56 33.26
CA GLY A 37 10.81 -2.91 31.95
C GLY A 37 12.16 -2.38 31.46
N SER A 38 13.26 -2.59 32.20
CA SER A 38 14.54 -1.88 31.95
C SER A 38 15.23 -2.22 30.63
N SER A 39 14.92 -3.38 30.05
CA SER A 39 15.43 -3.85 28.76
C SER A 39 14.50 -4.91 28.15
N TRP A 40 14.74 -5.31 26.90
CA TRP A 40 14.05 -6.46 26.29
C TRP A 40 14.25 -7.80 27.04
N LEU A 41 15.31 -7.93 27.85
CA LEU A 41 15.56 -9.10 28.70
C LEU A 41 14.92 -9.01 30.09
N ASP A 42 14.22 -7.90 30.36
CA ASP A 42 13.53 -7.55 31.61
C ASP A 42 12.22 -6.81 31.27
N ALA A 43 11.54 -7.24 30.21
CA ALA A 43 10.39 -6.54 29.64
C ALA A 43 9.11 -6.84 30.44
N PHE A 44 8.20 -5.88 30.52
CA PHE A 44 6.87 -6.14 31.08
C PHE A 44 6.06 -7.04 30.14
N PRO A 45 5.32 -8.05 30.65
CA PRO A 45 4.35 -8.81 29.85
C PRO A 45 3.06 -8.01 29.56
N SER A 46 2.81 -6.95 30.35
CA SER A 46 1.60 -6.12 30.28
C SER A 46 1.92 -4.69 29.86
N VAL A 47 1.16 -4.18 28.89
CA VAL A 47 1.23 -2.77 28.47
C VAL A 47 0.74 -1.84 29.58
N GLN A 48 -0.24 -2.26 30.40
CA GLN A 48 -0.77 -1.41 31.46
C GLN A 48 0.23 -1.27 32.62
N ASP A 49 0.94 -2.35 32.97
CA ASP A 49 1.93 -2.36 34.04
C ASP A 49 3.11 -1.43 33.69
N ALA A 50 3.49 -1.39 32.40
CA ALA A 50 4.45 -0.44 31.87
C ALA A 50 3.94 1.01 31.90
N ILE A 51 2.68 1.27 31.53
CA ILE A 51 2.05 2.61 31.64
C ILE A 51 2.03 3.09 33.10
N ASP A 52 1.71 2.18 34.02
CA ASP A 52 1.59 2.45 35.44
C ASP A 52 2.96 2.73 36.07
N THR A 53 3.97 1.91 35.76
CA THR A 53 5.35 2.10 36.23
C THR A 53 5.97 3.36 35.64
N ALA A 54 5.79 3.61 34.35
CA ALA A 54 6.30 4.82 33.69
C ALA A 54 5.66 6.08 34.29
N SER A 55 4.36 6.07 34.56
CA SER A 55 3.67 7.21 35.17
C SER A 55 4.11 7.43 36.63
N ALA A 56 4.29 6.36 37.41
CA ALA A 56 4.87 6.43 38.76
C ALA A 56 6.32 6.97 38.76
N SER A 57 7.05 6.77 37.66
CA SER A 57 8.41 7.28 37.44
C SER A 57 8.46 8.74 36.94
N GLY A 58 7.30 9.39 36.74
CA GLY A 58 7.22 10.77 36.24
C GLY A 58 7.01 10.91 34.73
N GLY A 59 6.62 9.83 34.04
CA GLY A 59 6.47 9.76 32.58
C GLY A 59 7.65 9.04 31.92
N GLY A 60 7.52 8.74 30.62
CA GLY A 60 8.54 8.00 29.89
C GLY A 60 8.13 7.59 28.47
N GLU A 61 9.05 6.93 27.77
CA GLU A 61 8.74 6.18 26.56
C GLU A 61 8.45 4.71 26.91
N ILE A 62 7.50 4.11 26.20
CA ILE A 62 7.17 2.68 26.34
C ILE A 62 7.29 2.04 24.96
N TRP A 63 8.22 1.11 24.80
CA TRP A 63 8.52 0.42 23.55
C TRP A 63 7.89 -0.97 23.56
N VAL A 64 6.92 -1.20 22.67
CA VAL A 64 6.10 -2.41 22.64
C VAL A 64 6.44 -3.28 21.43
N LYS A 65 7.00 -4.45 21.71
CA LYS A 65 7.31 -5.50 20.74
C LYS A 65 6.05 -5.91 19.95
N ALA A 66 6.22 -6.34 18.70
CA ALA A 66 5.15 -6.93 17.90
C ALA A 66 4.44 -8.08 18.64
N GLY A 67 3.11 -8.11 18.51
CA GLY A 67 2.24 -8.98 19.31
C GLY A 67 0.80 -8.47 19.34
N ILE A 68 -0.08 -9.21 20.03
CA ILE A 68 -1.48 -8.81 20.24
C ILE A 68 -1.73 -8.69 21.74
N TYR A 69 -1.80 -7.46 22.22
CA TYR A 69 -2.02 -7.11 23.62
C TYR A 69 -3.49 -6.84 23.86
N ARG A 70 -3.97 -7.20 25.06
CA ARG A 70 -5.35 -7.02 25.52
C ARG A 70 -5.37 -6.33 26.89
N PRO A 71 -6.43 -5.59 27.25
CA PRO A 71 -6.70 -5.25 28.64
C PRO A 71 -6.73 -6.51 29.52
N ALA A 72 -6.38 -6.38 30.80
CA ALA A 72 -6.35 -7.50 31.72
C ALA A 72 -7.76 -8.04 32.04
N GLY A 73 -7.90 -9.35 32.27
CA GLY A 73 -9.16 -9.95 32.71
C GLY A 73 -10.26 -10.01 31.63
N THR A 74 -11.52 -9.94 32.06
CA THR A 74 -12.71 -10.14 31.20
C THR A 74 -13.84 -9.12 31.49
N ASP A 75 -13.53 -8.02 32.17
CA ASP A 75 -14.50 -6.95 32.44
C ASP A 75 -14.49 -5.95 31.27
N ARG A 76 -15.66 -5.67 30.69
CA ARG A 76 -15.79 -4.79 29.52
C ARG A 76 -15.37 -3.34 29.79
N THR A 77 -15.30 -2.92 31.05
CA THR A 77 -14.82 -1.58 31.45
C THR A 77 -13.29 -1.45 31.45
N HIS A 78 -12.56 -2.57 31.42
CA HIS A 78 -11.09 -2.56 31.35
C HIS A 78 -10.60 -2.07 29.98
N SER A 79 -9.51 -1.30 29.99
CA SER A 79 -8.94 -0.65 28.80
C SER A 79 -7.44 -0.43 29.00
N PHE A 80 -6.72 -0.08 27.94
CA PHE A 80 -5.40 0.54 28.08
C PHE A 80 -5.59 2.00 28.53
N ALA A 81 -5.53 2.22 29.84
CA ALA A 81 -5.73 3.50 30.48
C ALA A 81 -4.40 4.27 30.49
N LEU A 82 -4.20 5.13 29.49
CA LEU A 82 -3.04 6.02 29.41
C LEU A 82 -3.07 7.03 30.56
N LYS A 83 -1.88 7.33 31.08
CA LYS A 83 -1.64 8.37 32.09
C LYS A 83 -0.89 9.55 31.46
N PRO A 84 -0.94 10.76 32.06
CA PRO A 84 -0.34 11.94 31.46
C PRO A 84 1.13 11.77 31.08
N ASP A 85 1.54 12.45 30.01
CA ASP A 85 2.93 12.54 29.53
C ASP A 85 3.56 11.20 29.04
N ILE A 86 2.79 10.10 28.98
CA ILE A 86 3.23 8.80 28.46
C ILE A 86 3.38 8.79 26.93
N GLN A 87 4.53 8.31 26.44
CA GLN A 87 4.84 8.19 25.00
C GLN A 87 4.94 6.71 24.60
N LEU A 88 3.87 6.15 24.03
CA LEU A 88 3.76 4.73 23.69
C LEU A 88 4.13 4.49 22.21
N TYR A 89 5.05 3.56 21.95
CA TYR A 89 5.60 3.25 20.62
C TYR A 89 5.50 1.75 20.30
N GLY A 90 4.87 1.42 19.18
CA GLY A 90 4.81 0.08 18.61
C GLY A 90 5.74 -0.05 17.41
N GLY A 91 5.98 -1.29 16.97
CA GLY A 91 6.81 -1.58 15.80
C GLY A 91 8.15 -2.25 16.07
N PHE A 92 8.39 -2.74 17.28
CA PHE A 92 9.67 -3.33 17.68
C PHE A 92 9.73 -4.85 17.46
N ARG A 93 10.92 -5.37 17.13
CA ARG A 93 11.24 -6.78 17.08
C ARG A 93 11.55 -7.36 18.46
N GLY A 94 12.08 -6.53 19.37
CA GLY A 94 12.50 -6.94 20.71
C GLY A 94 14.02 -7.05 20.89
N ASP A 95 14.81 -6.36 20.06
CA ASP A 95 16.28 -6.28 20.19
C ASP A 95 16.85 -4.90 19.83
N GLU A 96 16.00 -3.91 19.54
CA GLU A 96 16.42 -2.56 19.19
C GLU A 96 16.91 -1.76 20.41
N THR A 97 18.02 -1.05 20.26
CA THR A 97 18.58 -0.14 21.29
C THR A 97 18.20 1.33 21.10
N GLU A 98 17.53 1.67 20.00
CA GLU A 98 17.10 3.03 19.66
C GLU A 98 15.68 3.01 19.11
N ARG A 99 14.81 3.92 19.59
CA ARG A 99 13.39 4.01 19.19
C ARG A 99 13.19 4.03 17.68
N ASP A 100 14.03 4.75 16.96
CA ASP A 100 13.84 5.00 15.52
C ASP A 100 14.44 3.88 14.63
N ALA A 101 14.99 2.82 15.23
CA ALA A 101 15.34 1.57 14.55
C ALA A 101 14.13 0.63 14.32
N ARG A 102 13.02 0.86 15.04
CA ARG A 102 11.78 0.07 14.94
C ARG A 102 11.18 0.09 13.52
N ASN A 103 10.44 -0.95 13.15
CA ASN A 103 9.74 -1.03 11.85
C ASN A 103 8.26 -1.41 12.01
N PRO A 104 7.34 -0.44 12.21
CA PRO A 104 5.92 -0.68 12.45
C PRO A 104 5.15 -1.32 11.27
N LYS A 105 5.81 -1.51 10.11
CA LYS A 105 5.24 -2.20 8.94
C LYS A 105 5.68 -3.66 8.82
N ALA A 106 6.81 -4.03 9.43
CA ALA A 106 7.28 -5.42 9.51
C ALA A 106 6.86 -6.08 10.83
N TYR A 107 6.82 -5.31 11.91
CA TYR A 107 6.59 -5.78 13.28
C TYR A 107 5.27 -5.18 13.78
N ARG A 108 4.15 -5.85 13.49
CA ARG A 108 2.80 -5.36 13.84
C ARG A 108 2.56 -5.45 15.35
N THR A 109 2.35 -4.31 16.00
CA THR A 109 1.89 -4.23 17.40
C THR A 109 0.39 -3.90 17.43
N VAL A 110 -0.42 -4.77 18.05
CA VAL A 110 -1.88 -4.64 18.12
C VAL A 110 -2.33 -4.40 19.56
N LEU A 111 -3.15 -3.38 19.78
CA LEU A 111 -3.95 -3.19 20.98
C LEU A 111 -5.38 -3.65 20.63
N SER A 112 -5.86 -4.69 21.31
CA SER A 112 -7.12 -5.36 20.98
C SER A 112 -8.10 -5.35 22.15
N GLY A 113 -9.35 -4.98 21.89
CA GLY A 113 -10.45 -5.07 22.86
C GLY A 113 -11.06 -6.47 23.01
N ASP A 114 -10.56 -7.44 22.26
CA ASP A 114 -10.90 -8.87 22.26
C ASP A 114 -10.52 -9.55 23.58
N ILE A 115 -11.33 -9.37 24.62
CA ILE A 115 -11.16 -9.96 25.96
C ILE A 115 -12.21 -11.07 26.20
N GLY A 116 -11.98 -11.93 27.19
CA GLY A 116 -12.86 -13.08 27.43
C GLY A 116 -12.69 -14.17 26.38
N GLN A 117 -13.73 -14.46 25.60
CA GLN A 117 -13.71 -15.46 24.55
C GLN A 117 -13.10 -14.90 23.26
N ILE A 118 -11.81 -15.19 23.04
CA ILE A 118 -11.05 -14.81 21.83
C ILE A 118 -11.85 -15.05 20.53
N GLY A 119 -12.10 -13.98 19.78
CA GLY A 119 -12.84 -13.96 18.51
C GLY A 119 -14.35 -13.72 18.64
N SER A 120 -14.86 -13.61 19.87
CA SER A 120 -16.17 -13.02 20.15
C SER A 120 -16.13 -11.51 19.94
N ALA A 121 -17.31 -10.87 19.94
CA ALA A 121 -17.44 -9.42 20.00
C ALA A 121 -18.27 -8.96 21.21
N ASP A 122 -19.01 -9.86 21.88
CA ASP A 122 -20.05 -9.46 22.84
C ASP A 122 -19.52 -9.22 24.26
N ASP A 123 -18.34 -9.75 24.55
CA ASP A 123 -17.51 -9.52 25.73
C ASP A 123 -16.33 -8.56 25.48
N ASN A 124 -16.20 -8.00 24.26
CA ASN A 124 -15.16 -7.01 23.96
C ASN A 124 -15.27 -5.77 24.85
N CYS A 125 -14.12 -5.21 25.25
CA CYS A 125 -14.10 -3.99 26.05
C CYS A 125 -14.79 -2.81 25.35
N TYR A 126 -15.41 -1.93 26.13
CA TYR A 126 -16.04 -0.71 25.62
C TYR A 126 -15.01 0.19 24.93
N HIS A 127 -13.82 0.38 25.52
CA HIS A 127 -12.75 1.19 24.93
C HIS A 127 -11.43 0.42 24.90
N VAL A 128 -10.77 0.33 23.74
CA VAL A 128 -9.42 -0.23 23.68
C VAL A 128 -8.44 0.69 24.42
N LEU A 129 -8.56 2.02 24.23
CA LEU A 129 -7.77 3.03 24.91
C LEU A 129 -8.66 4.04 25.64
N ARG A 130 -8.30 4.41 26.88
CA ARG A 130 -8.73 5.67 27.51
C ARG A 130 -7.52 6.61 27.54
N GLY A 131 -7.61 7.74 26.84
CA GLY A 131 -6.49 8.64 26.58
C GLY A 131 -6.35 9.78 27.60
N ALA A 132 -5.11 10.19 27.87
CA ALA A 132 -4.77 11.29 28.77
C ALA A 132 -4.01 12.43 28.06
N SER A 133 -3.72 13.50 28.81
CA SER A 133 -3.05 14.69 28.28
C SER A 133 -1.57 14.45 27.98
N ASN A 134 -1.04 15.15 26.97
CA ASN A 134 0.35 15.11 26.50
C ASN A 134 0.84 13.73 26.03
N CYS A 135 -0.05 12.74 25.90
CA CYS A 135 0.32 11.40 25.48
C CYS A 135 0.63 11.31 23.98
N ARG A 136 1.45 10.34 23.61
CA ARG A 136 1.63 9.87 22.23
C ARG A 136 1.31 8.39 22.11
N ILE A 137 0.69 7.99 21.00
CA ILE A 137 0.72 6.62 20.48
C ILE A 137 1.33 6.63 19.07
N ASP A 138 2.19 5.67 18.74
CA ASP A 138 2.83 5.62 17.43
C ASP A 138 3.04 4.19 16.91
N GLY A 139 2.48 3.87 15.74
CA GLY A 139 2.70 2.57 15.06
C GLY A 139 1.83 1.40 15.55
N PHE A 140 0.69 1.67 16.19
CA PHE A 140 -0.24 0.65 16.69
C PHE A 140 -1.41 0.38 15.73
N TRP A 141 -1.95 -0.83 15.79
CA TRP A 141 -3.29 -1.14 15.25
C TRP A 141 -4.22 -1.32 16.45
N ILE A 142 -5.29 -0.52 16.52
CA ILE A 142 -6.25 -0.40 17.62
C ILE A 142 -7.57 -1.01 17.13
N THR A 143 -7.95 -2.15 17.70
CA THR A 143 -9.02 -2.99 17.14
C THR A 143 -10.01 -3.53 18.16
N GLY A 144 -11.27 -3.68 17.75
CA GLY A 144 -12.26 -4.49 18.45
C GLY A 144 -12.86 -3.85 19.71
N GLY A 145 -12.70 -2.54 19.95
CA GLY A 145 -13.51 -1.87 20.97
C GLY A 145 -14.99 -1.86 20.57
N LYS A 146 -15.90 -2.07 21.54
CA LYS A 146 -17.35 -2.13 21.33
C LYS A 146 -18.07 -1.37 22.44
N ALA A 147 -18.12 -0.04 22.31
CA ALA A 147 -18.80 0.85 23.26
C ALA A 147 -20.33 0.84 23.06
N ASP A 148 -20.98 -0.26 23.42
CA ASP A 148 -22.44 -0.48 23.43
C ASP A 148 -23.02 -0.53 24.87
N GLY A 149 -22.31 0.06 25.83
CA GLY A 149 -22.76 0.22 27.22
C GLY A 149 -23.60 1.48 27.44
N ASN A 150 -23.79 1.86 28.71
CA ASN A 150 -24.52 3.09 29.08
C ASN A 150 -23.56 4.27 29.31
N GLU A 151 -24.09 5.49 29.20
CA GLU A 151 -23.39 6.76 29.50
C GLU A 151 -22.02 6.91 28.81
N VAL A 152 -20.93 6.71 29.55
CA VAL A 152 -19.55 6.82 29.03
C VAL A 152 -19.14 5.60 28.20
N ASP A 153 -19.68 4.42 28.54
CA ASP A 153 -19.38 3.15 27.90
C ASP A 153 -20.14 2.97 26.56
N ALA A 154 -20.89 3.99 26.13
CA ALA A 154 -21.50 4.14 24.81
C ALA A 154 -20.58 4.87 23.78
N LEU A 155 -19.41 5.36 24.22
CA LEU A 155 -18.65 6.38 23.51
C LEU A 155 -17.21 5.93 23.16
N GLY A 156 -16.78 6.09 21.90
CA GLY A 156 -15.34 5.98 21.56
C GLY A 156 -14.76 4.57 21.71
N GLY A 157 -15.07 3.66 20.78
CA GLY A 157 -14.66 2.25 20.88
C GLY A 157 -13.15 2.02 20.83
N GLY A 158 -12.45 2.64 19.88
CA GLY A 158 -10.99 2.53 19.78
C GLY A 158 -10.26 3.41 20.80
N LEU A 159 -10.72 4.65 21.00
CA LEU A 159 -10.12 5.64 21.89
C LEU A 159 -11.17 6.62 22.45
N LEU A 160 -11.26 6.71 23.77
CA LEU A 160 -12.00 7.76 24.47
C LEU A 160 -11.05 8.89 24.93
N LEU A 161 -11.38 10.13 24.55
CA LEU A 161 -10.70 11.36 24.99
C LEU A 161 -11.71 12.34 25.60
N ASP A 162 -11.89 12.30 26.92
CA ASP A 162 -12.60 13.33 27.69
C ASP A 162 -11.62 14.26 28.39
N LYS A 163 -11.72 15.57 28.12
CA LYS A 163 -10.89 16.67 28.65
C LYS A 163 -9.36 16.56 28.44
N ALA A 164 -8.86 15.48 27.86
CA ALA A 164 -7.46 15.26 27.52
C ALA A 164 -6.93 16.30 26.50
N GLN A 165 -5.73 16.86 26.75
CA GLN A 165 -5.13 17.91 25.93
C GLN A 165 -3.82 17.47 25.27
N ASN A 166 -3.53 17.97 24.07
CA ASN A 166 -2.30 17.68 23.32
C ASN A 166 -2.05 16.17 23.06
N PHE A 167 -3.10 15.36 22.93
CA PHE A 167 -2.96 13.94 22.57
C PHE A 167 -2.43 13.81 21.13
N THR A 168 -1.50 12.89 20.87
CA THR A 168 -1.00 12.65 19.50
C THR A 168 -1.03 11.17 19.11
N ALA A 169 -1.45 10.90 17.88
CA ALA A 169 -1.31 9.60 17.24
C ALA A 169 -0.54 9.74 15.92
N ALA A 170 0.36 8.80 15.63
CA ALA A 170 1.06 8.76 14.35
C ALA A 170 1.22 7.33 13.82
N ASN A 171 1.12 7.13 12.51
CA ASN A 171 1.27 5.80 11.88
C ASN A 171 0.30 4.73 12.41
N CYS A 172 -0.80 5.13 13.09
CA CYS A 172 -1.73 4.21 13.75
C CYS A 172 -2.95 3.87 12.88
N THR A 173 -3.41 2.62 12.99
CA THR A 173 -4.63 2.10 12.37
C THR A 173 -5.72 1.91 13.43
N PHE A 174 -6.87 2.55 13.29
CA PHE A 174 -8.06 2.31 14.10
C PHE A 174 -9.04 1.46 13.28
N GLU A 175 -9.08 0.15 13.54
CA GLU A 175 -9.86 -0.82 12.77
C GLU A 175 -11.03 -1.45 13.55
N LYS A 176 -12.19 -1.61 12.89
CA LYS A 176 -13.32 -2.43 13.37
C LYS A 176 -13.93 -2.04 14.71
N ASN A 177 -13.73 -0.80 15.17
CA ASN A 177 -14.25 -0.36 16.46
C ASN A 177 -15.71 0.09 16.32
N HIS A 178 -16.52 -0.21 17.33
CA HIS A 178 -17.92 0.17 17.41
C HIS A 178 -18.18 1.01 18.67
N ALA A 179 -19.08 1.98 18.56
CA ALA A 179 -19.67 2.72 19.67
C ALA A 179 -21.13 3.07 19.31
N GLU A 180 -21.94 3.55 20.25
CA GLU A 180 -23.10 4.36 19.84
C GLU A 180 -22.64 5.70 19.25
N VAL A 181 -21.58 6.30 19.82
CA VAL A 181 -21.10 7.63 19.43
C VAL A 181 -19.58 7.67 19.25
N GLY A 182 -19.13 7.94 18.02
CA GLY A 182 -17.70 8.00 17.67
C GLY A 182 -17.05 6.61 17.60
N GLY A 183 -17.35 5.83 16.56
CA GLY A 183 -17.04 4.39 16.53
C GLY A 183 -15.57 4.03 16.79
N ALA A 184 -14.65 4.82 16.22
CA ALA A 184 -13.23 4.77 16.55
C ALA A 184 -12.90 5.66 17.74
N ILE A 185 -13.24 6.94 17.68
CA ILE A 185 -12.75 7.97 18.61
C ILE A 185 -13.85 8.94 19.01
N ARG A 186 -13.97 9.15 20.31
CA ARG A 186 -14.79 10.20 20.91
C ARG A 186 -13.89 11.27 21.53
N LEU A 187 -14.04 12.53 21.12
CA LEU A 187 -13.30 13.67 21.65
C LEU A 187 -14.26 14.70 22.29
N HIS A 188 -14.16 14.90 23.61
CA HIS A 188 -15.00 15.83 24.38
C HIS A 188 -14.14 16.85 25.14
N THR A 189 -14.30 18.15 24.87
CA THR A 189 -13.47 19.22 25.48
C THR A 189 -11.96 18.94 25.36
N ALA A 190 -11.56 18.27 24.28
CA ALA A 190 -10.23 17.66 24.13
C ALA A 190 -9.41 18.32 23.02
N SER A 191 -8.09 18.14 23.02
CA SER A 191 -7.24 18.52 21.88
C SER A 191 -6.34 17.38 21.43
N ALA A 192 -6.39 17.06 20.13
CA ALA A 192 -5.70 15.91 19.56
C ALA A 192 -5.20 16.12 18.12
N ALA A 193 -4.12 15.43 17.76
CA ALA A 193 -3.55 15.38 16.41
C ALA A 193 -3.32 13.94 15.93
N PHE A 194 -3.66 13.65 14.67
CA PHE A 194 -3.49 12.35 14.02
C PHE A 194 -2.73 12.53 12.70
N ASN A 195 -1.54 11.94 12.57
CA ASN A 195 -0.68 12.09 11.39
C ASN A 195 -0.34 10.73 10.73
N ASN A 196 -0.51 10.62 9.41
CA ASN A 196 -0.35 9.36 8.67
C ASN A 196 -1.14 8.21 9.33
N CYS A 197 -2.35 8.53 9.80
CA CYS A 197 -3.26 7.64 10.50
C CYS A 197 -4.37 7.11 9.59
N THR A 198 -5.01 6.04 10.06
CA THR A 198 -5.72 5.10 9.20
C THR A 198 -6.99 4.66 9.93
N PHE A 199 -8.17 5.11 9.48
CA PHE A 199 -9.45 4.83 10.13
C PHE A 199 -10.27 3.86 9.27
N TYR A 200 -10.67 2.72 9.83
CA TYR A 200 -11.05 1.48 9.15
C TYR A 200 -12.19 0.72 9.88
N ALA A 201 -13.11 0.07 9.18
CA ALA A 201 -14.32 -0.61 9.63
C ALA A 201 -15.08 -0.03 10.85
N ASN A 202 -14.99 1.27 11.14
CA ASN A 202 -15.58 1.79 12.37
C ASN A 202 -17.08 2.06 12.17
N SER A 203 -17.89 1.77 13.17
CA SER A 203 -19.34 1.94 13.08
C SER A 203 -19.93 2.61 14.31
N ALA A 204 -20.85 3.54 14.09
CA ALA A 204 -21.59 4.19 15.16
C ALA A 204 -23.04 4.50 14.79
N ASP A 205 -23.79 5.09 15.71
CA ASP A 205 -25.08 5.70 15.40
C ASP A 205 -24.83 7.13 14.91
N THR A 206 -23.97 7.90 15.58
CA THR A 206 -23.41 9.15 15.03
C THR A 206 -21.87 9.17 15.07
N GLY A 207 -21.25 9.62 13.97
CA GLY A 207 -19.79 9.74 13.83
C GLY A 207 -19.09 8.40 13.65
N GLY A 208 -19.11 7.84 12.43
CA GLY A 208 -18.74 6.44 12.21
C GLY A 208 -17.32 6.04 12.64
N ALA A 209 -16.33 6.91 12.41
CA ALA A 209 -15.05 6.86 13.12
C ALA A 209 -15.00 7.89 14.25
N ILE A 210 -15.18 9.17 13.94
CA ILE A 210 -14.90 10.26 14.88
C ILE A 210 -16.18 10.99 15.28
N MET A 211 -16.33 11.25 16.57
CA MET A 211 -17.24 12.27 17.10
C MET A 211 -16.47 13.31 17.93
N THR A 212 -16.42 14.55 17.46
CA THR A 212 -16.01 15.69 18.29
C THR A 212 -17.24 16.40 18.86
N GLN A 213 -17.26 16.62 20.17
CA GLN A 213 -18.24 17.50 20.84
C GLN A 213 -17.53 18.53 21.71
N ASN A 214 -18.18 19.68 21.93
CA ASN A 214 -17.86 20.73 22.92
C ASN A 214 -16.38 21.15 23.02
N ARG A 215 -16.01 22.31 22.48
CA ARG A 215 -14.69 22.96 22.68
C ARG A 215 -13.49 22.07 22.28
N THR A 216 -13.67 21.20 21.31
CA THR A 216 -12.63 20.24 20.88
C THR A 216 -11.76 20.83 19.76
N THR A 217 -10.45 20.58 19.80
CA THR A 217 -9.50 20.88 18.72
C THR A 217 -9.02 19.58 18.09
N LEU A 218 -9.21 19.42 16.78
CA LEU A 218 -8.83 18.21 16.05
C LEU A 218 -8.00 18.55 14.82
N TRP A 219 -6.79 17.99 14.73
CA TRP A 219 -5.94 18.06 13.54
C TRP A 219 -5.76 16.67 12.95
N ILE A 220 -6.19 16.47 11.70
CA ILE A 220 -5.93 15.24 10.94
C ILE A 220 -5.04 15.59 9.73
N GLU A 221 -3.95 14.85 9.54
CA GLU A 221 -2.97 15.11 8.48
C GLU A 221 -2.43 13.83 7.83
N ASP A 222 -2.23 13.84 6.51
CA ASP A 222 -1.74 12.71 5.70
C ASP A 222 -2.50 11.38 5.90
N SER A 223 -3.72 11.48 6.43
CA SER A 223 -4.48 10.36 7.00
C SER A 223 -5.65 9.96 6.12
N ILE A 224 -6.17 8.75 6.35
CA ILE A 224 -7.19 8.14 5.50
C ILE A 224 -8.39 7.68 6.33
N PHE A 225 -9.57 8.21 6.00
CA PHE A 225 -10.87 7.72 6.44
C PHE A 225 -11.47 6.83 5.37
N SER A 226 -11.17 5.53 5.48
CA SER A 226 -11.98 4.51 4.84
C SER A 226 -13.05 4.02 5.80
N SER A 227 -13.95 3.21 5.28
CA SER A 227 -14.56 2.13 6.01
C SER A 227 -15.51 2.44 7.16
N ASN A 228 -15.84 3.71 7.38
CA ASN A 228 -16.71 4.11 8.46
C ASN A 228 -18.20 4.15 8.04
N PHE A 229 -19.09 3.77 8.94
CA PHE A 229 -20.55 3.86 8.79
C PHE A 229 -21.13 4.58 10.01
N SER A 230 -22.13 5.43 9.81
CA SER A 230 -23.02 5.83 10.90
C SER A 230 -24.50 5.60 10.54
N LYS A 231 -25.36 5.31 11.52
CA LYS A 231 -26.81 5.25 11.24
C LYS A 231 -27.34 6.64 10.90
N GLU A 232 -27.09 7.63 11.74
CA GLU A 232 -27.70 8.96 11.65
C GLU A 232 -26.85 9.93 10.80
N ASN A 233 -25.68 10.35 11.28
CA ASN A 233 -24.94 11.46 10.68
C ASN A 233 -23.42 11.25 10.73
N GLY A 234 -22.71 11.81 9.75
CA GLY A 234 -21.24 11.86 9.73
C GLY A 234 -20.61 10.48 9.57
N GLY A 235 -20.70 9.90 8.36
CA GLY A 235 -20.34 8.51 8.12
C GLY A 235 -18.88 8.16 8.44
N ALA A 236 -17.94 9.12 8.30
CA ALA A 236 -16.62 9.05 8.93
C ALA A 236 -16.50 9.93 10.17
N ALA A 237 -16.93 11.20 10.08
CA ALA A 237 -16.83 12.14 11.20
C ALA A 237 -18.12 12.93 11.40
N MET A 238 -18.58 13.00 12.64
CA MET A 238 -19.45 14.07 13.12
C MET A 238 -18.59 15.13 13.83
N VAL A 239 -18.82 16.38 13.46
CA VAL A 239 -18.16 17.55 14.04
C VAL A 239 -19.23 18.45 14.66
N GLU A 240 -19.48 18.30 15.96
CA GLU A 240 -20.58 18.97 16.67
C GLU A 240 -20.09 20.06 17.65
N GLY A 241 -20.77 21.20 17.62
CA GLY A 241 -20.53 22.34 18.52
C GLY A 241 -19.18 23.03 18.29
N SER A 242 -18.83 23.94 19.20
CA SER A 242 -17.65 24.79 19.06
C SER A 242 -16.36 24.00 18.95
N THR A 243 -15.79 23.95 17.75
CA THR A 243 -14.61 23.12 17.45
C THR A 243 -13.60 23.85 16.57
N ASP A 244 -12.33 23.47 16.69
CA ASP A 244 -11.30 23.86 15.73
C ASP A 244 -10.78 22.60 15.04
N THR A 245 -11.48 22.19 13.97
CA THR A 245 -11.37 20.88 13.33
C THR A 245 -10.86 21.01 11.91
N ARG A 246 -9.70 20.42 11.63
CA ARG A 246 -9.00 20.50 10.35
C ARG A 246 -8.60 19.13 9.82
N PHE A 247 -8.76 18.98 8.51
CA PHE A 247 -8.29 17.84 7.74
C PHE A 247 -7.35 18.36 6.65
N VAL A 248 -6.11 17.87 6.61
CA VAL A 248 -5.05 18.31 5.68
C VAL A 248 -4.46 17.09 4.96
N ASN A 249 -4.26 17.18 3.65
CA ASN A 249 -3.85 16.05 2.80
C ASN A 249 -4.70 14.78 3.00
N THR A 250 -5.94 14.95 3.50
CA THR A 250 -6.73 13.88 4.11
C THR A 250 -7.80 13.35 3.16
N VAL A 251 -8.10 12.07 3.32
CA VAL A 251 -8.50 11.22 2.21
C VAL A 251 -9.78 10.51 2.74
N PHE A 252 -10.98 10.73 2.19
CA PHE A 252 -12.28 10.10 2.60
C PHE A 252 -13.01 9.25 1.52
N LEU A 253 -13.36 7.98 1.82
CA LEU A 253 -13.95 7.01 0.84
C LEU A 253 -15.14 6.17 1.31
N TYR A 254 -16.15 6.05 0.43
CA TYR A 254 -17.41 5.27 0.58
C TYR A 254 -18.16 5.43 1.91
N ASN A 255 -17.62 6.23 2.84
CA ASN A 255 -18.17 6.50 4.15
C ASN A 255 -19.61 6.90 3.94
N SER A 256 -20.49 6.36 4.76
CA SER A 256 -21.89 6.63 4.57
C SER A 256 -22.67 6.70 5.85
N THR A 257 -23.88 7.24 5.65
CA THR A 257 -24.81 7.51 6.72
C THR A 257 -26.24 7.49 6.21
N GLU A 258 -27.19 7.07 7.06
CA GLU A 258 -28.61 7.01 6.71
C GLU A 258 -29.36 8.33 6.93
N ALA A 259 -28.69 9.40 7.42
CA ALA A 259 -29.13 10.78 7.18
C ALA A 259 -28.10 11.63 6.42
N HIS A 260 -27.23 12.39 7.10
CA HIS A 260 -26.45 13.48 6.50
C HIS A 260 -24.93 13.39 6.66
N GLY A 261 -24.20 13.82 5.63
CA GLY A 261 -22.74 13.96 5.67
C GLY A 261 -22.03 12.62 5.50
N GLY A 262 -21.99 12.09 4.28
CA GLY A 262 -21.52 10.73 4.00
C GLY A 262 -20.09 10.49 4.48
N ALA A 263 -19.15 11.40 4.20
CA ALA A 263 -17.88 11.43 4.92
C ALA A 263 -17.99 12.25 6.21
N VAL A 264 -18.38 13.52 6.12
CA VAL A 264 -18.38 14.43 7.26
C VAL A 264 -19.73 15.13 7.40
N CYS A 265 -20.31 15.10 8.60
CA CYS A 265 -21.38 16.01 8.98
C CYS A 265 -20.83 17.03 9.98
N VAL A 266 -21.19 18.30 9.79
CA VAL A 266 -20.72 19.41 10.61
C VAL A 266 -21.94 20.15 11.14
N TRP A 267 -22.10 20.14 12.47
CA TRP A 267 -23.26 20.69 13.16
C TRP A 267 -22.78 21.69 14.23
N ALA A 268 -22.50 22.90 13.79
CA ALA A 268 -22.29 24.04 14.68
C ALA A 268 -23.59 24.41 15.41
N GLN A 269 -23.46 25.08 16.55
CA GLN A 269 -24.61 25.64 17.29
C GLN A 269 -24.81 27.13 16.93
N ASN A 270 -25.91 27.76 17.36
CA ASN A 270 -26.12 29.18 17.06
C ASN A 270 -25.05 30.06 17.76
N ASN A 271 -24.55 31.07 17.05
CA ASN A 271 -23.43 31.95 17.44
C ASN A 271 -22.05 31.27 17.59
N ASP A 272 -21.86 30.12 16.96
CA ASP A 272 -20.61 29.37 17.09
C ASP A 272 -19.42 30.05 16.37
N ARG A 273 -18.22 29.83 16.93
CA ARG A 273 -16.93 30.28 16.39
C ARG A 273 -16.15 29.14 15.73
N SER A 274 -16.84 28.06 15.36
CA SER A 274 -16.24 26.86 14.80
C SER A 274 -15.37 27.15 13.58
N LYS A 275 -14.18 26.55 13.59
CA LYS A 275 -13.15 26.72 12.58
C LYS A 275 -13.00 25.39 11.85
N ILE A 276 -13.72 25.27 10.75
CA ILE A 276 -13.83 24.02 10.00
C ILE A 276 -13.02 24.13 8.71
N GLY A 277 -12.01 23.27 8.57
CA GLY A 277 -11.00 23.37 7.53
C GLY A 277 -10.73 22.07 6.78
N PHE A 278 -10.69 22.14 5.46
CA PHE A 278 -10.23 21.05 4.59
C PHE A 278 -9.19 21.59 3.59
N SER A 279 -8.01 20.96 3.49
CA SER A 279 -6.95 21.40 2.57
C SER A 279 -6.28 20.21 1.88
N ASN A 280 -6.21 20.23 0.54
CA ASN A 280 -5.72 19.11 -0.28
C ASN A 280 -6.45 17.78 0.02
N CYS A 281 -7.73 17.85 0.41
CA CYS A 281 -8.51 16.69 0.80
C CYS A 281 -9.29 16.07 -0.36
N THR A 282 -9.28 14.74 -0.46
CA THR A 282 -10.02 14.02 -1.51
C THR A 282 -11.21 13.27 -0.92
N PHE A 283 -12.40 13.48 -1.47
CA PHE A 283 -13.64 12.81 -1.13
C PHE A 283 -14.17 12.08 -2.37
N ASN A 284 -14.09 10.76 -2.42
CA ASN A 284 -14.72 10.02 -3.54
C ASN A 284 -15.80 9.09 -3.05
N GLU A 285 -16.87 8.99 -3.84
CA GLU A 285 -17.86 7.91 -3.78
C GLU A 285 -18.49 7.65 -2.39
N ASN A 286 -18.33 8.58 -1.43
CA ASN A 286 -19.02 8.60 -0.15
C ASN A 286 -20.52 8.79 -0.40
N SER A 287 -21.36 8.38 0.54
CA SER A 287 -22.81 8.44 0.31
C SER A 287 -23.66 8.84 1.52
N ALA A 288 -24.78 9.50 1.28
CA ALA A 288 -25.73 9.89 2.31
C ALA A 288 -27.16 9.61 1.82
N ARG A 289 -28.03 9.03 2.65
CA ARG A 289 -29.43 8.83 2.25
C ARG A 289 -30.12 10.16 1.97
N GLU A 290 -29.92 11.15 2.83
CA GLU A 290 -30.60 12.44 2.76
C GLU A 290 -29.79 13.45 1.93
N SER A 291 -28.71 14.05 2.46
CA SER A 291 -27.96 15.12 1.78
C SER A 291 -26.51 15.23 2.24
N GLY A 292 -25.66 15.80 1.36
CA GLY A 292 -24.24 16.04 1.63
C GLY A 292 -23.45 14.75 1.51
N ALA A 293 -23.46 14.15 0.33
CA ALA A 293 -22.89 12.82 0.11
C ALA A 293 -21.39 12.71 0.47
N ALA A 294 -20.62 13.79 0.30
CA ALA A 294 -19.31 13.93 0.91
C ALA A 294 -19.40 14.70 2.23
N ILE A 295 -19.92 15.93 2.20
CA ILE A 295 -20.02 16.80 3.38
C ILE A 295 -21.42 17.39 3.49
N GLN A 296 -22.00 17.36 4.68
CA GLN A 296 -23.15 18.21 5.05
C GLN A 296 -22.72 19.22 6.12
N PHE A 297 -23.16 20.46 5.95
CA PHE A 297 -23.02 21.54 6.93
C PHE A 297 -24.40 21.98 7.47
N HIS A 298 -24.46 22.28 8.77
CA HIS A 298 -25.59 22.91 9.47
C HIS A 298 -25.05 24.03 10.36
N HIS A 299 -25.61 25.24 10.27
CA HIS A 299 -25.18 26.45 11.03
C HIS A 299 -23.68 26.79 10.94
N SER A 300 -22.95 26.27 9.95
CA SER A 300 -21.48 26.18 9.99
C SER A 300 -20.80 27.10 8.98
N SER A 301 -19.65 27.66 9.37
CA SER A 301 -18.71 28.31 8.45
C SER A 301 -17.50 27.41 8.18
N ALA A 302 -17.11 27.24 6.91
CA ALA A 302 -16.00 26.36 6.55
C ALA A 302 -15.15 26.87 5.37
N GLN A 303 -13.87 26.49 5.37
CA GLN A 303 -12.91 26.78 4.30
C GLN A 303 -12.37 25.48 3.69
N LEU A 304 -12.51 25.35 2.38
CA LEU A 304 -12.08 24.20 1.58
C LEU A 304 -11.05 24.66 0.55
N SER A 305 -9.85 24.06 0.54
CA SER A 305 -8.75 24.42 -0.37
C SER A 305 -8.23 23.19 -1.10
N GLU A 306 -8.06 23.27 -2.42
CA GLU A 306 -7.47 22.21 -3.27
C GLU A 306 -8.19 20.84 -3.12
N CYS A 307 -9.46 20.83 -2.72
CA CYS A 307 -10.22 19.61 -2.43
C CYS A 307 -10.83 18.98 -3.69
N ALA A 308 -10.96 17.64 -3.72
CA ALA A 308 -11.47 16.90 -4.89
C ALA A 308 -12.63 15.96 -4.54
N PHE A 309 -13.81 16.21 -5.12
CA PHE A 309 -15.09 15.54 -4.86
C PHE A 309 -15.53 14.71 -6.08
N ASN A 310 -15.42 13.37 -6.04
CA ASN A 310 -15.65 12.53 -7.23
C ASN A 310 -16.65 11.39 -7.00
N ARG A 311 -17.73 11.31 -7.78
CA ARG A 311 -18.80 10.26 -7.70
C ARG A 311 -19.46 10.04 -6.33
N ASN A 312 -19.36 10.98 -5.39
CA ASN A 312 -20.15 10.90 -4.16
C ASN A 312 -21.65 10.84 -4.52
N PHE A 313 -22.47 10.16 -3.72
CA PHE A 313 -23.89 9.90 -4.02
C PHE A 313 -24.85 10.20 -2.85
N SER A 314 -25.88 11.01 -3.08
CA SER A 314 -27.02 11.10 -2.15
C SER A 314 -28.37 10.91 -2.84
N ALA A 315 -29.27 10.16 -2.20
CA ALA A 315 -30.54 9.78 -2.80
C ALA A 315 -31.57 10.92 -2.86
N LYS A 316 -31.54 11.87 -1.90
CA LYS A 316 -32.56 12.93 -1.77
C LYS A 316 -32.04 14.37 -1.88
N GLY A 317 -30.72 14.59 -1.88
CA GLY A 317 -30.14 15.93 -1.72
C GLY A 317 -28.82 16.11 -2.46
N ALA A 318 -27.90 16.86 -1.84
CA ALA A 318 -26.65 17.31 -2.46
C ALA A 318 -25.63 16.19 -2.74
N GLY A 319 -25.35 15.95 -4.02
CA GLY A 319 -24.47 14.86 -4.46
C GLY A 319 -22.99 14.97 -4.05
N ALA A 320 -22.51 16.10 -3.55
CA ALA A 320 -21.21 16.22 -2.88
C ALA A 320 -21.30 17.08 -1.60
N ILE A 321 -21.58 18.39 -1.72
CA ILE A 321 -21.66 19.30 -0.57
C ILE A 321 -23.08 19.81 -0.40
N GLY A 322 -23.70 19.47 0.72
CA GLY A 322 -24.93 20.09 1.18
C GLY A 322 -24.63 21.11 2.28
N ALA A 323 -25.35 22.23 2.30
CA ALA A 323 -25.31 23.14 3.44
C ALA A 323 -26.71 23.66 3.77
N LYS A 324 -27.02 23.77 5.06
CA LYS A 324 -28.32 24.20 5.58
C LYS A 324 -28.17 25.18 6.74
N ASN A 325 -29.25 25.89 7.04
CA ASN A 325 -29.43 26.74 8.21
C ASN A 325 -28.31 27.80 8.32
N ALA A 326 -28.26 28.78 7.42
CA ALA A 326 -27.30 29.87 7.40
C ALA A 326 -25.80 29.45 7.31
N SER A 327 -25.52 28.30 6.70
CA SER A 327 -24.12 27.82 6.54
C SER A 327 -23.38 28.60 5.46
N THR A 328 -22.11 28.95 5.70
CA THR A 328 -21.29 29.80 4.82
C THR A 328 -20.00 29.10 4.42
N ILE A 329 -19.93 28.63 3.18
CA ILE A 329 -18.84 27.78 2.68
C ILE A 329 -17.98 28.55 1.68
N ARG A 330 -16.66 28.53 1.90
CA ARG A 330 -15.67 29.08 0.95
C ARG A 330 -14.84 27.97 0.33
N THR A 331 -14.81 27.91 -0.99
CA THR A 331 -13.89 27.04 -1.75
C THR A 331 -12.74 27.84 -2.34
N SER A 332 -11.64 27.14 -2.60
CA SER A 332 -10.54 27.62 -3.44
C SER A 332 -9.92 26.44 -4.17
N ALA A 333 -9.78 26.52 -5.50
CA ALA A 333 -9.21 25.46 -6.35
C ALA A 333 -9.83 24.06 -6.16
N CYS A 334 -11.09 24.00 -5.71
CA CYS A 334 -11.80 22.74 -5.48
C CYS A 334 -12.34 22.15 -6.80
N THR A 335 -12.41 20.82 -6.89
CA THR A 335 -12.87 20.11 -8.09
C THR A 335 -14.01 19.16 -7.77
N PHE A 336 -15.02 19.14 -8.65
CA PHE A 336 -16.17 18.25 -8.56
C PHE A 336 -16.24 17.43 -9.86
N SER A 337 -16.47 16.11 -9.81
CA SER A 337 -16.67 15.36 -11.04
C SER A 337 -17.64 14.17 -10.94
N LYS A 338 -18.75 14.27 -11.67
CA LYS A 338 -19.84 13.26 -11.79
C LYS A 338 -20.28 12.71 -10.43
N ASN A 339 -20.43 13.60 -9.46
CA ASN A 339 -21.20 13.33 -8.25
C ASN A 339 -22.68 13.10 -8.65
N ARG A 340 -23.48 12.46 -7.79
CA ARG A 340 -24.89 12.15 -8.05
C ARG A 340 -25.74 12.58 -6.85
N GLY A 341 -26.67 13.52 -7.05
CA GLY A 341 -27.65 13.91 -6.04
C GLY A 341 -29.08 13.58 -6.50
N ALA A 342 -30.07 14.14 -5.81
CA ALA A 342 -31.42 14.22 -6.36
C ALA A 342 -31.47 15.02 -7.68
N PRO A 343 -32.53 14.90 -8.50
CA PRO A 343 -32.69 15.71 -9.71
C PRO A 343 -32.53 17.21 -9.41
N GLY A 344 -31.64 17.88 -10.15
CA GLY A 344 -31.26 19.28 -9.92
C GLY A 344 -30.19 19.54 -8.83
N MET A 345 -29.87 18.55 -7.99
CA MET A 345 -28.95 18.67 -6.83
C MET A 345 -27.64 17.88 -7.02
N ALA A 346 -27.20 17.71 -8.27
CA ALA A 346 -26.20 16.71 -8.66
C ALA A 346 -24.84 16.83 -7.98
N GLU A 347 -24.40 18.05 -7.63
CA GLU A 347 -23.10 18.29 -6.97
C GLU A 347 -23.25 19.08 -5.66
N THR A 348 -24.13 20.09 -5.62
CA THR A 348 -24.41 20.89 -4.42
C THR A 348 -25.90 21.15 -4.23
N ALA A 349 -26.34 21.33 -2.98
CA ALA A 349 -27.66 21.87 -2.67
C ALA A 349 -27.61 22.70 -1.38
N PHE A 350 -28.30 23.83 -1.41
CA PHE A 350 -28.33 24.84 -0.36
C PHE A 350 -29.76 25.30 -0.13
N ASP A 351 -30.10 25.68 1.09
CA ASP A 351 -31.30 26.50 1.33
C ASP A 351 -31.02 27.99 1.05
N GLU A 352 -32.08 28.80 0.98
CA GLU A 352 -32.01 30.23 0.66
C GLU A 352 -31.19 31.06 1.67
N THR A 353 -30.87 30.48 2.83
CA THR A 353 -30.06 31.13 3.88
C THR A 353 -28.57 30.78 3.79
N SER A 354 -28.22 29.71 3.08
CA SER A 354 -26.87 29.15 3.02
C SER A 354 -26.14 29.57 1.74
N SER A 355 -24.82 29.75 1.81
CA SER A 355 -24.03 30.25 0.69
C SER A 355 -22.77 29.42 0.42
N LEU A 356 -22.44 29.31 -0.87
CA LEU A 356 -21.16 28.82 -1.37
C LEU A 356 -20.51 29.94 -2.19
N SER A 357 -19.21 30.18 -1.96
CA SER A 357 -18.42 31.15 -2.72
C SER A 357 -17.04 30.58 -3.03
N ASP A 358 -16.57 30.75 -4.27
CA ASP A 358 -15.20 30.42 -4.66
C ASP A 358 -14.33 31.68 -4.58
N GLY A 359 -13.14 31.58 -3.99
CA GLY A 359 -12.28 32.73 -3.76
C GLY A 359 -11.07 32.43 -2.87
N PRO A 360 -10.37 33.47 -2.37
CA PRO A 360 -9.25 33.28 -1.46
C PRO A 360 -9.73 32.83 -0.08
N VAL A 361 -9.24 31.68 0.36
CA VAL A 361 -9.33 31.19 1.74
C VAL A 361 -8.08 31.60 2.53
N ASP A 362 -8.20 31.71 3.86
CA ASP A 362 -7.06 31.93 4.74
C ASP A 362 -6.16 30.68 4.74
N MET A 363 -5.09 30.69 3.97
CA MET A 363 -4.16 29.56 3.93
C MET A 363 -3.33 29.42 5.22
N ALA A 364 -3.17 30.47 6.03
CA ALA A 364 -2.46 30.32 7.31
C ALA A 364 -3.21 29.35 8.25
N HIS A 365 -4.54 29.31 8.13
CA HIS A 365 -5.45 28.35 8.75
C HIS A 365 -5.05 26.88 8.55
N PHE A 366 -4.31 26.53 7.48
CA PHE A 366 -3.90 25.16 7.18
C PHE A 366 -2.40 24.88 7.36
N THR A 367 -1.60 25.88 7.77
CA THR A 367 -0.12 25.75 7.80
C THR A 367 0.48 25.18 9.09
N SER A 368 -0.29 25.16 10.18
CA SER A 368 0.14 24.56 11.45
C SER A 368 -1.04 24.39 12.39
N MET A 369 -1.01 23.34 13.22
CA MET A 369 -1.92 23.20 14.36
C MET A 369 -1.86 24.44 15.29
N PRO A 370 -2.99 24.86 15.90
CA PRO A 370 -2.99 25.93 16.90
C PRO A 370 -1.99 25.63 18.03
N LYS A 371 -1.32 26.68 18.53
CA LYS A 371 -0.27 26.53 19.55
C LYS A 371 -0.84 26.20 20.93
N THR A 372 -1.10 24.93 21.20
CA THR A 372 -1.32 24.39 22.54
C THR A 372 -0.14 23.51 22.93
N GLY A 373 0.62 23.87 23.97
CA GLY A 373 1.64 23.01 24.61
C GLY A 373 2.91 22.61 23.84
N PHE A 374 2.88 22.48 22.52
CA PHE A 374 3.92 21.79 21.73
C PHE A 374 5.35 22.33 21.96
N GLN A 375 6.18 21.52 22.65
CA GLN A 375 7.62 21.69 22.62
C GLN A 375 8.14 21.43 21.19
N LYS A 376 9.10 22.24 20.75
CA LYS A 376 9.66 22.12 19.40
C LYS A 376 10.75 21.05 19.37
N PRO A 377 10.85 20.22 18.31
CA PRO A 377 12.14 19.64 17.97
C PRO A 377 13.15 20.76 17.69
N VAL A 378 14.42 20.55 18.05
CA VAL A 378 15.48 21.57 17.95
C VAL A 378 15.69 21.97 16.49
N LYS A 379 15.68 23.28 16.21
CA LYS A 379 15.88 23.82 14.86
C LYS A 379 17.35 23.73 14.43
N ALA A 380 17.59 23.16 13.26
CA ALA A 380 18.76 23.51 12.45
C ALA A 380 18.71 24.98 12.00
N ALA A 381 19.87 25.57 11.73
CA ALA A 381 20.02 27.02 11.48
C ALA A 381 19.34 27.50 10.18
N PRO A 382 18.84 28.75 10.13
CA PRO A 382 18.18 29.31 8.95
C PRO A 382 19.18 29.80 7.88
N ALA A 383 18.84 29.57 6.61
CA ALA A 383 19.52 30.18 5.47
C ALA A 383 19.00 31.61 5.17
N ALA A 384 19.77 32.37 4.39
CA ALA A 384 19.58 33.79 4.08
C ALA A 384 18.28 34.12 3.30
N PRO A 385 17.79 35.39 3.33
CA PRO A 385 16.47 35.76 2.83
C PRO A 385 16.33 35.80 1.29
N ARG A 386 15.09 35.62 0.82
CA ARG A 386 14.72 35.57 -0.62
C ARG A 386 14.68 36.94 -1.30
N ALA A 387 15.08 36.96 -2.57
CA ALA A 387 14.68 38.00 -3.53
C ALA A 387 13.23 37.81 -4.04
N LYS A 388 12.69 38.82 -4.75
CA LYS A 388 11.30 38.88 -5.23
C LYS A 388 11.00 37.94 -6.42
N PRO A 389 9.73 37.57 -6.66
CA PRO A 389 9.36 36.48 -7.58
C PRO A 389 9.19 36.91 -9.03
N ALA A 390 9.44 35.98 -9.96
CA ALA A 390 8.98 36.04 -11.34
C ALA A 390 8.68 34.63 -11.90
N GLN A 391 7.66 34.54 -12.75
CA GLN A 391 7.27 33.39 -13.58
C GLN A 391 6.79 32.12 -12.85
N ALA A 392 6.16 31.22 -13.61
CA ALA A 392 5.28 30.17 -13.10
C ALA A 392 6.02 29.02 -12.40
N ARG A 393 5.42 28.45 -11.34
CA ARG A 393 5.98 27.26 -10.67
C ARG A 393 6.00 26.06 -11.64
N PRO A 394 7.15 25.41 -11.87
CA PRO A 394 7.16 24.11 -12.53
C PRO A 394 6.48 23.05 -11.65
N LYS A 395 6.06 21.94 -12.25
CA LYS A 395 5.55 20.77 -11.51
C LYS A 395 6.64 20.27 -10.54
N PRO A 396 6.29 19.80 -9.32
CA PRO A 396 7.27 19.23 -8.41
C PRO A 396 7.95 18.02 -9.07
N GLN A 397 9.26 18.10 -9.27
CA GLN A 397 10.04 17.01 -9.83
C GLN A 397 10.13 15.86 -8.81
N THR A 398 9.95 14.62 -9.28
CA THR A 398 10.00 13.45 -8.39
C THR A 398 11.45 13.01 -8.24
N GLN A 399 12.04 13.11 -7.05
CA GLN A 399 13.38 12.61 -6.80
C GLN A 399 13.40 11.07 -6.76
N MET A 400 14.47 10.47 -7.30
CA MET A 400 14.67 9.04 -7.35
C MET A 400 14.94 8.46 -5.94
N PRO A 401 14.21 7.41 -5.51
CA PRO A 401 14.45 6.74 -4.22
C PRO A 401 15.85 6.11 -4.16
N ASP A 402 16.31 5.79 -2.95
CA ASP A 402 17.53 5.03 -2.76
C ASP A 402 17.24 3.54 -3.01
N VAL A 403 17.67 3.02 -4.17
CA VAL A 403 17.48 1.63 -4.60
C VAL A 403 18.77 1.11 -5.23
N PHE A 404 19.04 -0.19 -5.05
CA PHE A 404 20.22 -0.84 -5.64
C PHE A 404 19.83 -1.67 -6.87
N VAL A 405 20.57 -1.47 -7.96
CA VAL A 405 20.62 -2.36 -9.12
C VAL A 405 21.79 -3.32 -8.99
N LEU A 406 21.72 -4.46 -9.68
CA LEU A 406 22.88 -5.30 -9.97
C LEU A 406 23.57 -4.76 -11.23
N ASN A 407 24.89 -4.56 -11.18
CA ASN A 407 25.69 -4.32 -12.39
C ASN A 407 26.02 -5.64 -13.12
N ALA A 408 26.67 -5.57 -14.28
CA ALA A 408 27.04 -6.75 -15.07
C ALA A 408 27.97 -7.77 -14.34
N SER A 409 28.65 -7.35 -13.26
CA SER A 409 29.46 -8.23 -12.39
C SER A 409 28.66 -8.85 -11.24
N GLY A 410 27.39 -8.49 -11.08
CA GLY A 410 26.52 -8.89 -9.97
C GLY A 410 26.65 -8.07 -8.69
N ASN A 411 27.45 -7.00 -8.70
CA ASN A 411 27.60 -6.12 -7.53
C ASN A 411 26.35 -5.23 -7.37
N LYS A 412 25.84 -5.11 -6.14
CA LYS A 412 24.75 -4.18 -5.80
C LYS A 412 25.27 -2.74 -5.76
N VAL A 413 24.81 -1.90 -6.67
CA VAL A 413 25.20 -0.49 -6.82
C VAL A 413 23.96 0.40 -6.69
N LYS A 414 24.08 1.50 -5.94
CA LYS A 414 22.99 2.49 -5.83
C LYS A 414 22.71 3.14 -7.18
N LEU A 415 21.47 3.09 -7.66
CA LEU A 415 21.10 3.62 -8.99
C LEU A 415 21.35 5.14 -9.08
N ARG A 416 21.24 5.87 -7.97
CA ARG A 416 21.60 7.30 -7.88
C ARG A 416 23.07 7.59 -8.22
N ASN A 417 23.99 6.69 -7.91
CA ASN A 417 25.41 6.87 -8.25
C ASN A 417 25.66 6.70 -9.75
N ILE A 418 24.84 5.89 -10.43
CA ILE A 418 24.87 5.70 -11.88
C ILE A 418 24.25 6.91 -12.59
N VAL A 419 23.11 7.40 -12.07
CA VAL A 419 22.42 8.58 -12.62
C VAL A 419 23.25 9.86 -12.48
N ALA A 420 24.00 10.01 -11.39
CA ALA A 420 24.89 11.16 -11.15
C ALA A 420 26.17 11.17 -12.03
N ALA A 421 26.40 10.14 -12.86
CA ALA A 421 27.58 10.04 -13.71
C ALA A 421 27.44 10.70 -15.10
N ALA A 422 26.30 11.32 -15.40
CA ALA A 422 26.06 12.12 -16.60
C ALA A 422 25.01 13.20 -16.35
N GLU A 423 24.99 14.24 -17.18
CA GLU A 423 24.04 15.36 -17.08
C GLU A 423 22.58 14.87 -17.07
N TYR A 424 22.29 13.92 -17.97
CA TYR A 424 21.07 13.13 -17.97
C TYR A 424 21.37 11.62 -18.06
N THR A 425 20.51 10.82 -17.43
CA THR A 425 20.55 9.35 -17.55
C THR A 425 19.15 8.82 -17.88
N ALA A 426 19.04 8.14 -19.02
CA ALA A 426 17.84 7.44 -19.46
C ALA A 426 17.89 5.97 -19.00
N VAL A 427 16.87 5.53 -18.26
CA VAL A 427 16.70 4.13 -17.82
C VAL A 427 15.47 3.51 -18.47
N VAL A 428 15.63 2.31 -19.01
CA VAL A 428 14.61 1.62 -19.80
C VAL A 428 14.37 0.21 -19.28
N PHE A 429 13.15 -0.06 -18.81
CA PHE A 429 12.74 -1.35 -18.26
C PHE A 429 12.21 -2.27 -19.36
N GLY A 430 12.77 -3.47 -19.44
CA GLY A 430 12.44 -4.46 -20.45
C GLY A 430 12.82 -5.87 -20.04
N ASP A 431 12.38 -6.83 -20.83
CA ASP A 431 12.61 -8.25 -20.63
C ASP A 431 12.44 -9.02 -21.97
N LEU A 432 12.91 -10.27 -22.03
CA LEU A 432 12.87 -11.10 -23.25
C LEU A 432 11.47 -11.65 -23.61
N THR A 433 10.42 -11.24 -22.91
CA THR A 433 9.05 -11.73 -23.13
C THR A 433 8.05 -10.65 -23.55
N ASP A 434 8.36 -9.38 -23.29
CA ASP A 434 7.55 -8.20 -23.65
C ASP A 434 7.67 -7.85 -25.15
N PRO A 435 6.63 -8.13 -25.97
CA PRO A 435 6.68 -7.89 -27.41
C PRO A 435 6.71 -6.40 -27.77
N TYR A 436 6.27 -5.50 -26.87
CA TYR A 436 6.38 -4.07 -27.09
C TYR A 436 7.82 -3.60 -26.88
N PHE A 437 8.48 -4.08 -25.81
CA PHE A 437 9.90 -3.84 -25.59
C PHE A 437 10.77 -4.39 -26.73
N ILE A 438 10.57 -5.66 -27.11
CA ILE A 438 11.29 -6.31 -28.23
C ILE A 438 11.16 -5.46 -29.51
N LYS A 439 9.94 -5.08 -29.88
CA LYS A 439 9.68 -4.27 -31.09
C LYS A 439 10.30 -2.87 -31.01
N ALA A 440 10.32 -2.24 -29.83
CA ALA A 440 10.89 -0.92 -29.63
C ALA A 440 12.42 -0.91 -29.51
N THR A 441 13.06 -2.05 -29.24
CA THR A 441 14.48 -2.11 -28.84
C THR A 441 15.43 -1.45 -29.86
N ARG A 442 15.26 -1.69 -31.17
CA ARG A 442 16.08 -1.02 -32.22
C ARG A 442 15.91 0.50 -32.23
N GLN A 443 14.70 1.00 -31.94
CA GLN A 443 14.44 2.44 -31.86
C GLN A 443 15.08 3.07 -30.62
N ILE A 444 15.07 2.35 -29.49
CA ILE A 444 15.70 2.79 -28.24
C ILE A 444 17.23 2.77 -28.37
N GLU A 445 17.80 1.71 -28.97
CA GLU A 445 19.23 1.63 -29.33
C GLU A 445 19.66 2.80 -30.22
N ALA A 446 18.95 3.03 -31.33
CA ALA A 446 19.24 4.13 -32.24
C ALA A 446 19.20 5.49 -31.54
N SER A 447 18.24 5.68 -30.64
CA SER A 447 18.13 6.88 -29.82
C SER A 447 19.32 7.02 -28.87
N GLY A 448 19.61 6.01 -28.06
CA GLY A 448 20.71 6.06 -27.08
C GLY A 448 22.09 6.22 -27.72
N LEU A 449 22.30 5.64 -28.91
CA LEU A 449 23.55 5.79 -29.67
C LEU A 449 23.69 7.14 -30.38
N SER A 450 22.57 7.81 -30.70
CA SER A 450 22.58 9.17 -31.22
C SER A 450 22.91 10.20 -30.12
N TYR A 451 22.34 10.01 -28.92
CA TYR A 451 22.49 10.95 -27.80
C TYR A 451 23.69 10.68 -26.87
N LYS A 452 24.47 9.60 -27.10
CA LYS A 452 25.61 9.21 -26.25
C LYS A 452 26.65 10.32 -26.06
N ASP A 453 26.90 11.13 -27.10
CA ASP A 453 27.89 12.21 -27.10
C ASP A 453 27.27 13.55 -26.65
N ASN A 454 25.93 13.61 -26.50
CA ASN A 454 25.17 14.76 -26.01
C ASN A 454 24.95 14.71 -24.48
N GLY A 455 25.87 14.10 -23.72
CA GLY A 455 25.79 14.07 -22.25
C GLY A 455 24.69 13.17 -21.66
N VAL A 456 24.11 12.26 -22.45
CA VAL A 456 23.05 11.34 -21.99
C VAL A 456 23.56 9.90 -21.88
N ASN A 457 23.67 9.39 -20.66
CA ASN A 457 23.88 7.96 -20.41
C ASN A 457 22.58 7.18 -20.64
N PHE A 458 22.67 5.97 -21.19
CA PHE A 458 21.55 5.04 -21.33
C PHE A 458 21.83 3.73 -20.60
N PHE A 459 20.80 3.17 -19.95
CA PHE A 459 20.83 1.84 -19.36
C PHE A 459 19.52 1.10 -19.58
N TYR A 460 19.62 -0.19 -19.95
CA TYR A 460 18.50 -1.11 -19.80
C TYR A 460 18.48 -1.68 -18.37
N ILE A 461 17.30 -1.91 -17.80
CA ILE A 461 17.12 -2.56 -16.50
C ILE A 461 16.23 -3.80 -16.71
N TYR A 462 16.83 -4.98 -16.59
CA TYR A 462 16.10 -6.25 -16.66
C TYR A 462 15.31 -6.49 -15.38
N ARG A 463 14.02 -6.80 -15.51
CA ARG A 463 13.04 -6.96 -14.42
C ARG A 463 12.45 -8.39 -14.38
N HIS A 464 11.42 -8.61 -13.57
CA HIS A 464 10.52 -9.77 -13.75
C HIS A 464 9.95 -9.83 -15.17
N LEU A 465 9.69 -11.03 -15.68
CA LEU A 465 9.16 -11.22 -17.03
C LEU A 465 7.72 -10.71 -17.11
N ALA A 466 7.41 -9.85 -18.08
CA ALA A 466 6.03 -9.40 -18.29
C ALA A 466 5.10 -10.55 -18.73
N TYR A 467 5.63 -11.48 -19.55
CA TYR A 467 4.88 -12.55 -20.18
C TYR A 467 5.65 -13.90 -20.15
N PRO A 468 5.83 -14.53 -18.98
CA PRO A 468 6.49 -15.83 -18.87
C PRO A 468 5.98 -16.87 -19.88
N GLU A 469 6.83 -17.84 -20.18
CA GLU A 469 6.68 -18.87 -21.22
C GLU A 469 6.75 -18.36 -22.67
N ASN A 470 6.62 -17.06 -22.95
CA ASN A 470 6.98 -16.52 -24.27
C ASN A 470 8.45 -16.84 -24.59
N HIS A 471 8.70 -17.35 -25.79
CA HIS A 471 10.01 -17.86 -26.24
C HIS A 471 10.63 -18.93 -25.30
N GLY A 472 9.83 -19.54 -24.42
CA GLY A 472 10.26 -20.55 -23.44
C GLY A 472 10.81 -19.98 -22.13
N TYR A 473 11.03 -18.67 -22.00
CA TYR A 473 11.63 -18.09 -20.79
C TYR A 473 10.70 -18.16 -19.58
N VAL A 474 11.24 -18.60 -18.44
CA VAL A 474 10.50 -18.67 -17.17
C VAL A 474 11.18 -17.82 -16.11
N GLN A 475 10.42 -17.46 -15.06
CA GLN A 475 10.81 -16.40 -14.14
C GLN A 475 12.18 -16.70 -13.47
N PRO A 476 13.13 -15.74 -13.45
CA PRO A 476 14.39 -15.88 -12.72
C PRO A 476 14.20 -15.85 -11.20
N ILE A 477 14.71 -16.88 -10.52
CA ILE A 477 14.50 -17.17 -9.08
C ILE A 477 15.54 -16.54 -8.16
N ASN A 478 16.67 -16.08 -8.69
CA ASN A 478 17.76 -15.47 -7.94
C ASN A 478 18.46 -14.36 -8.75
N ASP A 479 19.34 -13.59 -8.09
CA ASP A 479 20.09 -12.48 -8.70
C ASP A 479 21.01 -12.95 -9.86
N LEU A 480 21.57 -14.17 -9.78
CA LEU A 480 22.46 -14.73 -10.81
C LEU A 480 21.72 -15.12 -12.09
N GLU A 481 20.54 -15.71 -11.99
CA GLU A 481 19.66 -15.95 -13.13
C GLU A 481 19.20 -14.64 -13.75
N ARG A 482 18.80 -13.66 -12.94
CA ARG A 482 18.39 -12.32 -13.41
C ARG A 482 19.47 -11.68 -14.31
N LEU A 483 20.74 -11.80 -13.91
CA LEU A 483 21.89 -11.34 -14.68
C LEU A 483 22.12 -12.17 -15.95
N ARG A 484 21.97 -13.50 -15.90
CA ARG A 484 22.03 -14.37 -17.10
C ARG A 484 20.94 -14.00 -18.12
N HIS A 485 19.71 -13.73 -17.67
CA HIS A 485 18.64 -13.22 -18.52
C HIS A 485 18.99 -11.86 -19.14
N ALA A 486 19.56 -10.92 -18.38
CA ALA A 486 20.02 -9.63 -18.90
C ALA A 486 21.14 -9.76 -19.94
N THR A 487 22.15 -10.61 -19.68
CA THR A 487 23.22 -10.92 -20.64
C THR A 487 22.68 -11.56 -21.92
N LEU A 488 21.72 -12.48 -21.78
CA LEU A 488 21.09 -13.16 -22.91
C LEU A 488 20.16 -12.21 -23.69
N ALA A 489 19.51 -11.26 -23.03
CA ALA A 489 18.74 -10.19 -23.65
C ALA A 489 19.64 -9.30 -24.51
N ALA A 490 20.78 -8.87 -23.98
CA ALA A 490 21.75 -8.08 -24.72
C ALA A 490 22.18 -8.77 -26.02
N LYS A 491 22.44 -10.08 -25.95
CA LYS A 491 22.82 -10.92 -27.08
C LYS A 491 21.69 -11.14 -28.10
N HIS A 492 20.47 -11.48 -27.65
CA HIS A 492 19.36 -11.74 -28.57
C HIS A 492 18.76 -10.48 -29.18
N LEU A 493 18.84 -9.34 -28.51
CA LEU A 493 18.35 -8.06 -29.00
C LEU A 493 19.42 -7.25 -29.75
N ASN A 494 20.66 -7.74 -29.80
CA ASN A 494 21.83 -7.09 -30.40
C ASN A 494 22.08 -5.65 -29.87
N THR A 495 21.84 -5.42 -28.58
CA THR A 495 21.98 -4.09 -27.94
C THR A 495 23.42 -3.77 -27.57
N ARG A 496 23.82 -2.50 -27.70
CA ARG A 496 25.08 -1.95 -27.16
C ARG A 496 24.89 -1.09 -25.91
N ILE A 497 23.67 -0.61 -25.64
CA ILE A 497 23.35 0.06 -24.37
C ILE A 497 23.61 -0.91 -23.20
N PRO A 498 24.35 -0.50 -22.14
CA PRO A 498 24.63 -1.36 -21.00
C PRO A 498 23.37 -1.86 -20.28
N TRP A 499 23.41 -3.12 -19.85
CA TRP A 499 22.35 -3.75 -19.07
C TRP A 499 22.69 -3.78 -17.57
N LEU A 500 21.70 -3.41 -16.77
CA LEU A 500 21.61 -3.58 -15.34
C LEU A 500 20.47 -4.58 -15.04
N ALA A 501 20.40 -5.07 -13.81
CA ALA A 501 19.28 -5.90 -13.34
C ALA A 501 18.65 -5.32 -12.06
N ASP A 502 17.32 -5.35 -12.01
CA ASP A 502 16.55 -5.19 -10.77
C ASP A 502 16.70 -6.49 -9.94
N PRO A 503 17.13 -6.44 -8.66
CA PRO A 503 17.32 -7.64 -7.84
C PRO A 503 16.07 -8.53 -7.72
N ILE A 504 16.24 -9.74 -7.20
CA ILE A 504 15.17 -10.75 -7.06
C ILE A 504 13.92 -10.21 -6.36
N ASP A 505 14.08 -9.32 -5.39
CA ASP A 505 13.02 -8.61 -4.66
C ASP A 505 12.23 -7.57 -5.49
N ASN A 506 12.69 -7.22 -6.69
CA ASN A 506 12.13 -6.18 -7.58
C ASN A 506 12.05 -4.76 -6.96
N GLN A 507 12.99 -4.41 -6.07
CA GLN A 507 12.99 -3.11 -5.38
C GLN A 507 13.08 -1.90 -6.31
N VAL A 508 13.73 -2.01 -7.48
CA VAL A 508 13.89 -0.88 -8.41
C VAL A 508 12.57 -0.64 -9.16
N ALA A 509 11.92 -1.68 -9.69
CA ALA A 509 10.61 -1.58 -10.31
C ALA A 509 9.54 -1.07 -9.32
N LYS A 510 9.58 -1.54 -8.07
CA LYS A 510 8.75 -1.02 -6.96
C LYS A 510 9.03 0.46 -6.70
N GLY A 511 10.28 0.83 -6.49
CA GLY A 511 10.71 2.18 -6.11
C GLY A 511 10.40 3.24 -7.18
N LEU A 512 10.75 2.98 -8.45
CA LEU A 512 10.48 3.89 -9.56
C LEU A 512 9.01 3.82 -10.05
N LYS A 513 8.19 2.95 -9.44
CA LYS A 513 6.77 2.73 -9.74
C LYS A 513 6.55 2.36 -11.22
N VAL A 514 7.40 1.45 -11.71
CA VAL A 514 7.43 0.97 -13.10
C VAL A 514 6.12 0.26 -13.42
N ARG A 515 5.50 0.64 -14.54
CA ARG A 515 4.23 0.10 -15.05
C ARG A 515 4.27 0.14 -16.58
N SER A 516 3.35 -0.52 -17.29
CA SER A 516 3.38 -0.62 -18.76
C SER A 516 3.46 0.72 -19.51
N GLY A 517 2.89 1.81 -18.95
CA GLY A 517 3.00 3.18 -19.48
C GLY A 517 4.10 4.07 -18.86
N ARG A 518 4.95 3.50 -18.00
CA ARG A 518 6.12 4.11 -17.35
C ARG A 518 7.26 3.09 -17.33
N ALA A 519 7.79 2.80 -18.52
CA ALA A 519 8.87 1.85 -18.76
C ALA A 519 10.18 2.55 -19.18
N ILE A 520 10.09 3.78 -19.69
CA ILE A 520 11.24 4.65 -19.99
C ILE A 520 11.19 5.80 -18.99
N MET A 521 12.32 6.15 -18.36
CA MET A 521 12.48 7.38 -17.57
C MET A 521 13.78 8.09 -17.93
N ILE A 522 13.79 9.43 -17.87
CA ILE A 522 15.02 10.23 -17.87
C ILE A 522 15.13 10.90 -16.50
N TYR A 523 16.31 10.82 -15.91
CA TYR A 523 16.69 11.57 -14.71
C TYR A 523 17.80 12.58 -15.05
N ASN A 524 17.84 13.72 -14.36
CA ASN A 524 19.03 14.58 -14.37
C ASN A 524 20.08 14.09 -13.34
N GLN A 525 21.31 14.60 -13.41
CA GLN A 525 22.43 14.24 -12.50
C GLN A 525 22.09 14.29 -11.00
N ASN A 526 21.14 15.13 -10.57
CA ASN A 526 20.69 15.25 -9.18
C ASN A 526 19.64 14.19 -8.77
N GLY A 527 19.32 13.27 -9.67
CA GLY A 527 18.35 12.19 -9.47
C GLY A 527 16.89 12.63 -9.58
N PHE A 528 16.57 13.79 -10.15
CA PHE A 528 15.17 14.20 -10.36
C PHE A 528 14.61 13.65 -11.67
N GLU A 529 13.38 13.12 -11.63
CA GLU A 529 12.66 12.64 -12.79
C GLU A 529 12.26 13.81 -13.70
N GLU A 530 12.76 13.75 -14.92
CA GLU A 530 12.63 14.75 -15.96
C GLU A 530 11.62 14.31 -17.04
N TYR A 531 11.54 13.01 -17.28
CA TYR A 531 10.59 12.39 -18.21
C TYR A 531 10.24 10.98 -17.73
N ALA A 532 9.01 10.54 -17.99
CA ALA A 532 8.63 9.15 -17.93
C ALA A 532 7.60 8.83 -19.02
N GLY A 533 7.73 7.68 -19.67
CA GLY A 533 6.90 7.32 -20.82
C GLY A 533 6.75 5.81 -21.06
N SER A 534 5.93 5.47 -22.05
CA SER A 534 5.62 4.11 -22.45
C SER A 534 6.67 3.53 -23.38
N ILE A 535 6.89 2.21 -23.31
CA ILE A 535 7.71 1.49 -24.30
C ILE A 535 7.01 1.35 -25.66
N SER A 536 5.70 1.58 -25.72
CA SER A 536 4.85 1.39 -26.90
C SER A 536 4.95 2.50 -27.95
N ASP A 537 5.54 3.65 -27.62
CA ASP A 537 5.82 4.75 -28.56
C ASP A 537 7.10 5.49 -28.12
N ILE A 538 8.10 5.51 -29.01
CA ILE A 538 9.43 6.07 -28.76
C ILE A 538 9.53 7.53 -29.22
N LYS A 539 8.56 8.05 -29.99
CA LYS A 539 8.59 9.46 -30.44
C LYS A 539 8.65 10.47 -29.28
N PRO A 540 7.92 10.29 -28.16
CA PRO A 540 7.99 11.20 -27.02
C PRO A 540 9.32 11.12 -26.25
N LEU A 541 10.08 10.01 -26.35
CA LEU A 541 11.44 9.93 -25.79
C LEU A 541 12.38 10.87 -26.54
N ASN A 542 12.39 10.82 -27.87
CA ASN A 542 13.33 11.63 -28.65
C ASN A 542 13.02 13.13 -28.58
N ALA A 543 11.74 13.51 -28.57
CA ALA A 543 11.34 14.89 -28.28
C ALA A 543 11.69 15.34 -26.84
N ALA A 544 11.74 14.42 -25.88
CA ALA A 544 12.15 14.72 -24.50
C ALA A 544 13.68 14.81 -24.31
N LEU A 545 14.47 14.20 -25.20
CA LEU A 545 15.93 14.29 -25.25
C LEU A 545 16.37 15.55 -25.99
N GLU A 546 15.85 15.78 -27.20
CA GLU A 546 16.14 16.96 -28.04
C GLU A 546 15.89 18.27 -27.29
N LYS A 547 14.78 18.34 -26.53
CA LYS A 547 14.42 19.48 -25.69
C LYS A 547 15.44 19.77 -24.56
N ARG A 548 16.30 18.81 -24.20
CA ARG A 548 17.25 18.91 -23.09
C ARG A 548 18.68 19.15 -23.53
N VAL A 549 19.15 18.36 -24.49
CA VAL A 549 20.57 18.31 -24.90
C VAL A 549 20.79 18.72 -26.36
N GLY A 550 19.78 19.35 -26.96
CA GLY A 550 19.75 19.71 -28.38
C GLY A 550 19.57 18.48 -29.29
N ALA A 551 19.52 18.71 -30.61
CA ALA A 551 19.54 17.63 -31.57
C ALA A 551 20.91 16.90 -31.54
N PRO A 552 20.94 15.57 -31.76
CA PRO A 552 22.19 14.82 -31.74
C PRO A 552 23.03 15.14 -32.97
N ALA A 553 24.35 15.30 -32.79
CA ALA A 553 25.27 15.63 -33.89
C ALA A 553 25.36 14.51 -34.95
N VAL A 554 25.06 13.27 -34.57
CA VAL A 554 24.94 12.10 -35.46
C VAL A 554 23.63 11.39 -35.14
N SER A 555 22.71 11.32 -36.11
CA SER A 555 21.44 10.60 -35.96
C SER A 555 21.54 9.19 -36.55
N VAL A 556 21.69 8.20 -35.66
CA VAL A 556 21.67 6.77 -35.99
C VAL A 556 20.22 6.37 -36.31
N GLN A 557 20.00 5.72 -37.45
CA GLN A 557 18.67 5.24 -37.83
C GLN A 557 18.46 3.78 -37.38
N PRO A 558 17.26 3.39 -36.89
CA PRO A 558 16.97 2.01 -36.46
C PRO A 558 17.31 0.95 -37.51
N GLU A 559 17.12 1.28 -38.79
CA GLU A 559 17.33 0.42 -39.96
C GLU A 559 18.82 0.08 -40.16
N GLN A 560 19.73 0.95 -39.69
CA GLN A 560 21.18 0.72 -39.72
C GLN A 560 21.64 -0.27 -38.65
N LEU A 561 20.76 -0.65 -37.72
CA LEU A 561 21.08 -1.56 -36.61
C LEU A 561 20.64 -3.00 -36.93
N PRO A 562 21.39 -4.01 -36.47
CA PRO A 562 21.01 -5.41 -36.67
C PRO A 562 19.63 -5.73 -36.08
N GLU A 563 18.89 -6.63 -36.72
CA GLU A 563 17.63 -7.14 -36.18
C GLU A 563 17.86 -7.97 -34.90
N PRO A 564 16.93 -7.94 -33.93
CA PRO A 564 16.89 -8.90 -32.83
C PRO A 564 16.89 -10.36 -33.32
N ASN A 565 17.95 -11.09 -33.00
CA ASN A 565 18.04 -12.54 -33.16
C ASN A 565 17.35 -13.25 -31.97
N ILE A 566 16.04 -13.04 -31.82
CA ILE A 566 15.19 -13.88 -30.96
C ILE A 566 14.73 -15.06 -31.81
N ALA A 567 14.93 -16.28 -31.33
CA ALA A 567 14.42 -17.46 -32.02
C ALA A 567 12.89 -17.38 -32.15
N PRO A 568 12.32 -17.51 -33.37
CA PRO A 568 10.88 -17.57 -33.54
C PRO A 568 10.34 -18.82 -32.82
N VAL A 569 9.11 -18.72 -32.30
CA VAL A 569 8.47 -19.86 -31.63
C VAL A 569 8.15 -20.93 -32.67
N SER A 570 9.05 -21.89 -32.82
CA SER A 570 8.82 -23.09 -33.63
C SER A 570 7.77 -23.95 -32.95
N MET A 571 6.50 -23.74 -33.30
CA MET A 571 5.41 -24.65 -32.98
C MET A 571 5.80 -26.06 -33.46
N PRO A 572 5.89 -27.08 -32.58
CA PRO A 572 6.25 -28.43 -32.99
C PRO A 572 5.26 -28.95 -34.05
N GLN A 573 5.78 -29.54 -35.14
CA GLN A 573 4.95 -30.08 -36.22
C GLN A 573 4.07 -31.26 -35.78
N ALA A 574 4.40 -31.90 -34.65
CA ALA A 574 3.51 -32.68 -33.83
C ALA A 574 3.79 -32.36 -32.35
N LYS A 575 2.75 -32.24 -31.52
CA LYS A 575 2.92 -32.16 -30.06
C LYS A 575 3.38 -33.53 -29.53
N LEU A 576 4.38 -33.54 -28.67
CA LEU A 576 4.83 -34.75 -27.97
C LEU A 576 4.08 -34.96 -26.65
N VAL A 577 3.55 -33.90 -26.05
CA VAL A 577 2.81 -33.92 -24.78
C VAL A 577 1.44 -33.29 -24.95
N ASP A 578 0.39 -33.98 -24.49
CA ASP A 578 -0.94 -33.39 -24.37
C ASP A 578 -0.93 -32.22 -23.38
N ARG A 579 -1.53 -31.10 -23.79
CA ARG A 579 -1.55 -29.86 -23.01
C ARG A 579 -2.84 -29.77 -22.20
N ILE A 580 -2.74 -29.34 -20.95
CA ILE A 580 -3.89 -29.18 -20.07
C ILE A 580 -4.64 -27.91 -20.44
N GLU A 581 -5.79 -28.10 -21.09
CA GLU A 581 -6.73 -27.04 -21.42
C GLU A 581 -7.43 -26.52 -20.16
N ILE A 582 -7.19 -25.25 -19.84
CA ILE A 582 -7.86 -24.53 -18.76
C ILE A 582 -8.80 -23.50 -19.42
N ASN A 583 -10.11 -23.67 -19.24
CA ASN A 583 -11.10 -22.72 -19.74
C ASN A 583 -11.05 -21.40 -18.92
N PRO A 584 -10.53 -20.29 -19.48
CA PRO A 584 -10.29 -19.06 -18.72
C PRO A 584 -11.58 -18.24 -18.52
N LYS A 585 -12.67 -18.58 -19.22
CA LYS A 585 -13.98 -17.93 -19.12
C LYS A 585 -14.84 -18.53 -17.99
N ARG A 586 -14.49 -19.73 -17.49
CA ARG A 586 -15.17 -20.40 -16.36
C ARG A 586 -14.31 -20.48 -15.10
N ASN A 587 -12.98 -20.61 -15.22
CA ASN A 587 -12.08 -20.75 -14.08
C ASN A 587 -11.03 -19.64 -14.11
N ARG A 588 -11.12 -18.64 -13.20
CA ARG A 588 -10.05 -17.65 -13.00
C ARG A 588 -8.94 -18.30 -12.18
N TYR A 589 -7.84 -18.64 -12.85
CA TYR A 589 -6.59 -19.08 -12.24
C TYR A 589 -5.68 -17.88 -11.96
N ILE A 590 -4.91 -17.97 -10.89
CA ILE A 590 -3.94 -16.96 -10.45
C ILE A 590 -2.60 -17.62 -10.15
N THR A 591 -1.50 -17.00 -10.58
CA THR A 591 -0.14 -17.51 -10.35
C THR A 591 0.18 -17.46 -8.85
N LEU A 592 0.60 -18.60 -8.30
CA LEU A 592 0.90 -18.74 -6.88
C LEU A 592 2.37 -18.44 -6.62
N LEU A 593 2.67 -17.78 -5.51
CA LEU A 593 4.05 -17.58 -5.07
C LEU A 593 4.67 -18.92 -4.66
N ALA A 594 5.75 -19.31 -5.35
CA ALA A 594 6.55 -20.47 -5.02
C ALA A 594 8.03 -20.09 -4.89
N THR A 595 8.65 -20.51 -3.80
CA THR A 595 10.07 -20.24 -3.50
C THR A 595 10.83 -21.57 -3.52
N PRO A 596 11.94 -21.71 -4.26
CA PRO A 596 12.78 -22.90 -4.18
C PRO A 596 13.44 -22.98 -2.78
N VAL A 597 13.63 -24.19 -2.26
CA VAL A 597 14.22 -24.43 -0.91
C VAL A 597 15.74 -24.29 -0.93
N ASP A 598 16.36 -24.65 -2.05
CA ASP A 598 17.75 -24.34 -2.39
C ASP A 598 17.70 -23.31 -3.52
N SER A 599 18.18 -22.09 -3.29
CA SER A 599 18.16 -21.01 -4.27
C SER A 599 19.36 -21.01 -5.22
N ASP A 600 20.40 -21.77 -4.92
CA ASP A 600 21.75 -21.55 -5.45
C ASP A 600 22.14 -22.65 -6.46
N ALA A 601 21.53 -23.83 -6.34
CA ALA A 601 21.58 -24.87 -7.36
C ALA A 601 21.01 -24.40 -8.72
N PRO A 602 21.55 -24.88 -9.87
CA PRO A 602 21.01 -24.54 -11.20
C PRO A 602 19.59 -25.07 -11.45
N HIS A 603 18.63 -24.18 -11.73
CA HIS A 603 17.24 -24.55 -11.95
C HIS A 603 16.91 -24.77 -13.43
N TYR A 604 17.49 -25.84 -13.97
CA TYR A 604 17.29 -26.31 -15.36
C TYR A 604 15.82 -26.43 -15.78
N VAL A 605 14.98 -26.86 -14.84
CA VAL A 605 13.52 -26.86 -14.90
C VAL A 605 13.03 -25.95 -13.78
N LYS A 606 11.96 -25.20 -14.05
CA LYS A 606 11.23 -24.39 -13.07
C LYS A 606 9.76 -24.77 -13.05
N ALA A 607 9.18 -24.79 -11.86
CA ALA A 607 7.75 -25.05 -11.66
C ALA A 607 6.96 -23.73 -11.63
N ARG A 608 5.99 -23.57 -12.53
CA ARG A 608 4.96 -22.52 -12.49
C ARG A 608 3.70 -23.10 -11.86
N PHE A 609 3.25 -22.49 -10.78
CA PHE A 609 2.04 -22.89 -10.05
C PHE A 609 0.91 -21.88 -10.34
N GLU A 610 -0.27 -22.37 -10.72
CA GLU A 610 -1.46 -21.53 -10.87
C GLU A 610 -2.62 -22.19 -10.12
N GLY A 611 -3.25 -21.47 -9.19
CA GLY A 611 -4.39 -21.96 -8.41
C GLY A 611 -5.69 -21.32 -8.86
N THR A 612 -6.84 -22.00 -8.70
CA THR A 612 -8.13 -21.31 -8.76
C THR A 612 -8.23 -20.28 -7.64
N GLU A 613 -9.01 -19.21 -7.82
CA GLU A 613 -9.22 -18.24 -6.72
C GLU A 613 -9.76 -18.89 -5.44
N GLU A 614 -10.67 -19.84 -5.58
CA GLU A 614 -11.26 -20.63 -4.49
C GLU A 614 -10.18 -21.32 -3.64
N LEU A 615 -9.09 -21.81 -4.28
CA LEU A 615 -7.96 -22.42 -3.61
C LEU A 615 -7.27 -21.43 -2.67
N VAL A 616 -6.95 -20.24 -3.19
CA VAL A 616 -6.29 -19.17 -2.42
C VAL A 616 -7.19 -18.63 -1.32
N LYS A 617 -8.51 -18.66 -1.52
CA LYS A 617 -9.51 -18.20 -0.55
C LYS A 617 -9.82 -19.22 0.56
N THR A 618 -9.78 -20.52 0.27
CA THR A 618 -10.36 -21.55 1.17
C THR A 618 -9.46 -22.76 1.45
N GLY A 619 -8.33 -22.92 0.75
CA GLY A 619 -7.55 -24.16 0.76
C GLY A 619 -8.15 -25.32 -0.04
N ASN A 620 -9.28 -25.09 -0.75
CA ASN A 620 -9.96 -26.07 -1.59
C ASN A 620 -10.05 -25.55 -3.03
N GLY A 621 -9.74 -26.38 -4.02
CA GLY A 621 -9.80 -25.98 -5.42
C GLY A 621 -8.80 -26.74 -6.28
N LYS A 622 -8.40 -26.16 -7.40
CA LYS A 622 -7.48 -26.81 -8.35
C LYS A 622 -6.13 -26.10 -8.41
N ILE A 623 -5.07 -26.89 -8.43
CA ILE A 623 -3.70 -26.46 -8.68
C ILE A 623 -3.31 -26.97 -10.07
N TYR A 624 -3.02 -26.07 -10.99
CA TYR A 624 -2.25 -26.37 -12.18
C TYR A 624 -0.75 -26.22 -11.86
N ILE A 625 0.06 -27.17 -12.30
CA ILE A 625 1.53 -27.09 -12.25
C ILE A 625 2.07 -27.32 -13.66
N GLY A 626 2.81 -26.35 -14.18
CA GLY A 626 3.66 -26.53 -15.36
C GLY A 626 5.12 -26.64 -14.95
N PHE A 627 5.81 -27.68 -15.40
CA PHE A 627 7.27 -27.79 -15.30
C PHE A 627 7.89 -27.44 -16.65
N HIS A 628 8.64 -26.34 -16.70
CA HIS A 628 9.18 -25.74 -17.91
C HIS A 628 10.72 -25.76 -17.89
N ILE A 629 11.36 -26.05 -19.02
CA ILE A 629 12.80 -25.91 -19.18
C ILE A 629 13.12 -24.45 -19.51
N ASP A 630 14.07 -23.86 -18.79
CA ASP A 630 14.52 -22.50 -19.06
C ASP A 630 15.62 -22.48 -20.16
N PRO A 631 15.43 -21.74 -21.28
CA PRO A 631 16.44 -21.59 -22.32
C PRO A 631 17.81 -21.10 -21.84
N ILE A 632 17.90 -20.34 -20.73
CA ILE A 632 19.19 -19.84 -20.21
C ILE A 632 20.21 -20.96 -19.92
N TYR A 633 19.72 -22.15 -19.57
CA TYR A 633 20.56 -23.31 -19.25
C TYR A 633 20.94 -24.17 -20.46
N GLN A 634 20.35 -23.93 -21.63
CA GLN A 634 20.61 -24.68 -22.86
C GLN A 634 20.50 -26.22 -22.68
N VAL A 635 19.41 -26.67 -22.05
CA VAL A 635 19.10 -28.11 -21.89
C VAL A 635 17.84 -28.52 -22.67
N THR A 636 17.57 -29.81 -22.69
CA THR A 636 16.31 -30.47 -23.11
C THR A 636 15.91 -31.50 -22.05
N TRP A 637 14.67 -31.98 -22.06
CA TRP A 637 14.31 -33.21 -21.34
C TRP A 637 15.16 -34.38 -21.84
N ASN A 638 15.33 -35.40 -20.99
CA ASN A 638 15.98 -36.65 -21.36
C ASN A 638 15.00 -37.81 -21.23
N ASN A 639 14.27 -38.11 -22.30
CA ASN A 639 13.15 -39.06 -22.29
C ASN A 639 13.59 -40.53 -22.26
N LEU A 640 14.90 -40.78 -22.39
CA LEU A 640 15.50 -42.10 -22.21
C LEU A 640 15.53 -42.52 -20.73
N GLU A 641 15.59 -41.55 -19.82
CA GLU A 641 15.65 -41.74 -18.36
C GLU A 641 14.26 -41.93 -17.75
N THR A 642 14.19 -42.03 -16.42
CA THR A 642 12.94 -41.94 -15.65
C THR A 642 12.25 -40.59 -15.92
N PRO A 643 10.95 -40.57 -16.32
CA PRO A 643 10.20 -39.33 -16.50
C PRO A 643 10.12 -38.50 -15.21
N LEU A 644 9.87 -37.19 -15.36
CA LEU A 644 9.70 -36.27 -14.23
C LEU A 644 8.65 -36.81 -13.25
N LYS A 645 9.02 -36.89 -11.97
CA LYS A 645 8.15 -37.31 -10.86
C LYS A 645 8.14 -36.23 -9.80
N TYR A 646 6.97 -35.86 -9.29
CA TYR A 646 6.86 -34.99 -8.11
C TYR A 646 6.21 -35.73 -6.94
N SER A 647 6.44 -35.22 -5.74
CA SER A 647 5.72 -35.57 -4.51
C SER A 647 5.43 -34.32 -3.69
N ILE A 648 4.19 -34.20 -3.22
CA ILE A 648 3.70 -33.10 -2.40
C ILE A 648 3.50 -33.58 -0.97
N LYS A 649 4.01 -32.80 0.00
CA LYS A 649 3.77 -32.96 1.44
C LYS A 649 2.96 -31.78 1.95
N THR A 650 1.89 -32.12 2.67
CA THR A 650 0.87 -31.19 3.19
C THR A 650 0.78 -31.32 4.71
N THR A 651 0.05 -30.44 5.39
CA THR A 651 -0.21 -30.56 6.84
C THR A 651 -1.24 -31.65 7.14
N PRO A 652 -1.23 -32.28 8.33
CA PRO A 652 -2.24 -33.27 8.72
C PRO A 652 -3.67 -32.73 8.55
N GLY A 653 -4.57 -33.57 8.03
CA GLY A 653 -5.97 -33.19 7.74
C GLY A 653 -6.21 -32.46 6.41
N SER A 654 -5.14 -32.09 5.69
CA SER A 654 -5.21 -31.51 4.33
C SER A 654 -4.73 -32.49 3.25
N THR A 655 -5.25 -32.39 2.04
CA THR A 655 -4.88 -33.27 0.92
C THR A 655 -4.64 -32.52 -0.38
N VAL A 656 -3.78 -33.09 -1.22
CA VAL A 656 -3.65 -32.78 -2.65
C VAL A 656 -3.68 -34.09 -3.40
N ALA A 657 -4.47 -34.18 -4.47
CA ALA A 657 -4.69 -35.37 -5.26
C ALA A 657 -4.44 -35.09 -6.75
N PRO A 658 -3.57 -35.85 -7.44
CA PRO A 658 -2.60 -36.81 -6.89
C PRO A 658 -1.43 -36.11 -6.17
N SER A 659 -1.14 -36.51 -4.92
CA SER A 659 0.01 -36.02 -4.14
C SER A 659 1.35 -36.50 -4.68
N VAL A 660 1.38 -37.63 -5.38
CA VAL A 660 2.56 -38.15 -6.09
C VAL A 660 2.13 -38.52 -7.50
N ASN A 661 2.83 -38.02 -8.51
CA ASN A 661 2.54 -38.33 -9.91
C ASN A 661 3.81 -38.30 -10.77
N VAL A 662 3.73 -38.90 -11.96
CA VAL A 662 4.82 -39.06 -12.93
C VAL A 662 4.34 -38.55 -14.29
N ALA A 663 5.18 -37.81 -15.00
CA ALA A 663 4.90 -37.34 -16.35
C ALA A 663 4.77 -38.51 -17.34
N PRO A 664 3.94 -38.40 -18.40
CA PRO A 664 3.87 -39.41 -19.44
C PRO A 664 5.25 -39.76 -20.02
N ARG A 665 5.52 -41.05 -20.25
CA ARG A 665 6.77 -41.48 -20.87
C ARG A 665 6.72 -41.22 -22.37
N ILE A 666 7.52 -40.25 -22.83
CA ILE A 666 7.69 -39.94 -24.24
C ILE A 666 8.71 -40.92 -24.85
N THR A 667 8.37 -41.51 -25.99
CA THR A 667 9.20 -42.49 -26.71
C THR A 667 9.50 -42.07 -28.15
N GLN A 668 8.71 -41.14 -28.69
CA GLN A 668 8.77 -40.63 -30.06
C GLN A 668 10.00 -39.73 -30.30
N ALA A 669 10.59 -39.16 -29.24
CA ALA A 669 11.81 -38.37 -29.30
C ALA A 669 12.65 -38.58 -28.03
N ALA A 670 13.96 -38.81 -28.19
CA ALA A 670 14.88 -38.99 -27.06
C ALA A 670 15.04 -37.74 -26.18
N THR A 671 14.78 -36.55 -26.73
CA THR A 671 14.89 -35.26 -26.05
C THR A 671 13.91 -34.25 -26.65
N ASP A 672 13.27 -33.42 -25.83
CA ASP A 672 12.40 -32.31 -26.25
C ASP A 672 12.45 -31.12 -25.27
N SER A 673 11.57 -30.13 -25.43
CA SER A 673 11.41 -29.01 -24.49
C SER A 673 9.95 -28.58 -24.27
N GLU A 674 8.99 -29.49 -24.47
CA GLU A 674 7.58 -29.23 -24.13
C GLU A 674 7.36 -29.27 -22.61
N PRO A 675 6.51 -28.42 -22.03
CA PRO A 675 6.27 -28.44 -20.58
C PRO A 675 5.66 -29.77 -20.14
N ARG A 676 5.97 -30.19 -18.91
CA ARG A 676 5.29 -31.32 -18.27
C ARG A 676 4.22 -30.75 -17.33
N GLU A 677 2.96 -31.00 -17.65
CA GLU A 677 1.82 -30.33 -17.03
C GLU A 677 0.99 -31.28 -16.17
N PHE A 678 0.49 -30.78 -15.04
CA PHE A 678 -0.39 -31.52 -14.14
C PHE A 678 -1.53 -30.64 -13.63
N LEU A 679 -2.70 -31.25 -13.44
CA LEU A 679 -3.85 -30.64 -12.78
C LEU A 679 -4.20 -31.46 -11.54
N LEU A 680 -4.18 -30.81 -10.38
CA LEU A 680 -4.40 -31.41 -9.08
C LEU A 680 -5.65 -30.83 -8.45
N GLU A 681 -6.29 -31.60 -7.59
CA GLU A 681 -7.34 -31.11 -6.69
C GLU A 681 -6.80 -31.07 -5.26
N ALA A 682 -6.97 -29.93 -4.59
CA ALA A 682 -6.55 -29.71 -3.22
C ALA A 682 -7.76 -29.51 -2.31
N ARG A 683 -7.67 -29.98 -1.07
CA ARG A 683 -8.71 -29.84 -0.05
C ARG A 683 -8.09 -29.54 1.31
N LYS A 684 -8.64 -28.54 2.01
CA LYS A 684 -8.20 -28.05 3.33
C LYS A 684 -6.71 -27.69 3.43
N LEU A 685 -6.04 -27.31 2.33
CA LEU A 685 -4.68 -26.77 2.42
C LEU A 685 -4.66 -25.51 3.28
N SER A 686 -3.55 -25.26 3.99
CA SER A 686 -3.38 -23.99 4.69
C SER A 686 -3.28 -22.84 3.69
N THR A 687 -3.99 -21.75 3.96
CA THR A 687 -3.89 -20.49 3.21
C THR A 687 -2.75 -19.60 3.72
N THR A 688 -2.25 -19.85 4.94
CA THR A 688 -1.11 -19.13 5.54
C THR A 688 0.22 -19.86 5.35
N GLU A 689 0.24 -21.17 5.58
CA GLU A 689 1.45 -22.01 5.53
C GLU A 689 1.70 -22.59 4.14
N PRO A 690 2.95 -22.62 3.64
CA PRO A 690 3.27 -23.21 2.35
C PRO A 690 3.23 -24.75 2.42
N PHE A 691 2.67 -25.38 1.38
CA PHE A 691 2.88 -26.82 1.17
C PHE A 691 4.23 -27.05 0.49
N LYS A 692 4.82 -28.24 0.70
CA LYS A 692 6.13 -28.60 0.13
C LYS A 692 5.95 -29.48 -1.09
N LEU A 693 6.47 -29.06 -2.24
CA LEU A 693 6.61 -29.93 -3.42
C LEU A 693 8.08 -30.31 -3.59
N ALA A 694 8.37 -31.60 -3.74
CA ALA A 694 9.65 -32.08 -4.24
C ALA A 694 9.46 -32.61 -5.68
N VAL A 695 10.42 -32.36 -6.57
CA VAL A 695 10.41 -32.87 -7.95
C VAL A 695 11.76 -33.49 -8.30
N ALA A 696 11.74 -34.68 -8.89
CA ALA A 696 12.88 -35.38 -9.44
C ALA A 696 12.74 -35.48 -10.97
N TYR A 697 13.79 -35.13 -11.72
CA TYR A 697 13.75 -35.15 -13.18
C TYR A 697 15.16 -35.32 -13.79
N SER A 698 15.19 -35.66 -15.08
CA SER A 698 16.43 -35.74 -15.86
C SER A 698 16.38 -34.84 -17.10
N VAL A 699 17.43 -34.03 -17.28
CA VAL A 699 17.67 -33.20 -18.47
C VAL A 699 18.96 -33.59 -19.17
N ARG A 700 19.14 -33.14 -20.41
CA ARG A 700 20.35 -33.33 -21.20
C ARG A 700 20.90 -31.99 -21.69
N SER A 701 22.20 -31.78 -21.52
CA SER A 701 22.88 -30.55 -21.98
C SER A 701 22.95 -30.50 -23.50
N LYS A 702 22.45 -29.42 -24.14
CA LYS A 702 22.52 -29.25 -25.60
C LYS A 702 23.98 -29.14 -26.09
N THR A 703 24.87 -28.54 -25.28
CA THR A 703 26.28 -28.36 -25.57
C THR A 703 27.10 -29.60 -25.24
N SER A 704 27.20 -29.99 -23.96
CA SER A 704 28.08 -31.06 -23.50
C SER A 704 27.53 -32.48 -23.69
N LYS A 705 26.27 -32.62 -24.13
CA LYS A 705 25.50 -33.88 -24.28
C LYS A 705 25.37 -34.74 -23.01
N ARG A 706 25.91 -34.30 -21.86
CA ARG A 706 25.79 -34.94 -20.55
C ARG A 706 24.33 -35.00 -20.10
N ASN A 707 23.98 -36.12 -19.46
CA ASN A 707 22.73 -36.30 -18.73
C ASN A 707 22.90 -35.69 -17.33
N ILE A 708 21.87 -35.03 -16.81
CA ILE A 708 21.88 -34.39 -15.49
C ILE A 708 20.55 -34.74 -14.81
N SER A 709 20.61 -35.54 -13.75
CA SER A 709 19.47 -35.85 -12.90
C SER A 709 19.46 -34.89 -11.70
N VAL A 710 18.29 -34.36 -11.37
CA VAL A 710 18.12 -33.27 -10.39
C VAL A 710 16.95 -33.58 -9.47
N VAL A 711 17.10 -33.26 -8.19
CA VAL A 711 15.99 -33.16 -7.24
C VAL A 711 15.91 -31.72 -6.75
N GLN A 712 14.74 -31.10 -6.87
CA GLN A 712 14.43 -29.76 -6.37
C GLN A 712 13.31 -29.83 -5.34
N GLN A 713 13.18 -28.79 -4.51
CA GLN A 713 12.05 -28.60 -3.61
C GLN A 713 11.56 -27.16 -3.66
N TYR A 714 10.25 -26.97 -3.49
CA TYR A 714 9.57 -25.68 -3.47
C TYR A 714 8.68 -25.56 -2.24
N LEU A 715 8.69 -24.39 -1.60
CA LEU A 715 7.64 -23.91 -0.71
C LEU A 715 6.59 -23.19 -1.56
N VAL A 716 5.36 -23.69 -1.60
CA VAL A 716 4.29 -23.13 -2.43
C VAL A 716 3.22 -22.52 -1.53
N TYR A 717 3.08 -21.20 -1.61
CA TYR A 717 2.13 -20.43 -0.81
C TYR A 717 0.82 -20.27 -1.58
N LEU A 718 -0.32 -20.42 -0.91
CA LEU A 718 -1.63 -20.13 -1.50
C LEU A 718 -1.93 -18.63 -1.52
N LYS A 719 -1.07 -17.85 -2.18
CA LYS A 719 -1.22 -16.40 -2.41
C LYS A 719 -0.65 -16.00 -3.77
N HIS A 720 -1.22 -14.94 -4.35
CA HIS A 720 -0.83 -14.42 -5.66
C HIS A 720 0.64 -13.97 -5.69
N ASP A 721 1.41 -14.37 -6.70
CA ASP A 721 2.73 -13.81 -6.99
C ASP A 721 2.59 -12.44 -7.70
N PRO A 722 2.89 -11.30 -7.05
CA PRO A 722 2.79 -9.98 -7.68
C PRO A 722 3.75 -9.77 -8.87
N PHE A 723 4.73 -10.65 -9.09
CA PHE A 723 5.69 -10.61 -10.19
C PHE A 723 5.61 -11.84 -11.11
N GLY A 724 4.58 -12.69 -10.94
CA GLY A 724 4.45 -13.98 -11.63
C GLY A 724 4.08 -13.89 -13.12
N GLY A 725 3.73 -12.71 -13.64
CA GLY A 725 3.44 -12.47 -15.06
C GLY A 725 2.24 -13.23 -15.65
N ASN A 726 1.83 -12.90 -16.88
CA ASN A 726 0.69 -13.52 -17.55
C ASN A 726 1.07 -14.10 -18.92
N THR A 727 0.70 -15.34 -19.22
CA THR A 727 1.05 -16.02 -20.48
C THR A 727 0.05 -15.70 -21.60
N PRO A 728 0.42 -14.96 -22.68
CA PRO A 728 -0.54 -14.48 -23.70
C PRO A 728 -1.28 -15.60 -24.41
N ASN A 729 -0.59 -16.70 -24.72
CA ASN A 729 -1.15 -17.81 -25.49
C ASN A 729 -2.18 -18.66 -24.71
N ARG A 730 -2.38 -18.41 -23.41
CA ARG A 730 -3.55 -18.91 -22.64
C ARG A 730 -4.77 -17.98 -22.71
N GLN A 731 -4.62 -16.78 -23.30
CA GLN A 731 -5.69 -15.78 -23.44
C GLN A 731 -6.06 -15.49 -24.91
N THR A 732 -5.36 -16.04 -25.91
CA THR A 732 -5.50 -15.67 -27.34
C THR A 732 -6.83 -16.02 -28.03
N GLU A 733 -7.80 -16.65 -27.34
CA GLU A 733 -9.21 -16.69 -27.76
C GLU A 733 -10.02 -15.43 -27.36
N LEU A 734 -9.37 -14.40 -26.82
CA LEU A 734 -9.95 -13.10 -26.49
C LEU A 734 -9.52 -12.04 -27.51
N LYS A 735 -9.95 -12.21 -28.78
CA LYS A 735 -9.99 -11.09 -29.73
C LYS A 735 -11.17 -10.20 -29.38
N GLY A 736 -10.86 -8.95 -29.02
CA GLY A 736 -11.77 -8.00 -28.38
C GLY A 736 -11.47 -7.93 -26.87
N PHE A 737 -11.25 -6.76 -26.27
CA PHE A 737 -11.72 -5.44 -26.70
C PHE A 737 -10.63 -4.43 -27.08
N ASN A 738 -10.98 -3.56 -28.03
CA ASN A 738 -10.20 -2.39 -28.40
C ASN A 738 -10.29 -1.32 -27.29
N THR A 739 -9.16 -0.82 -26.78
CA THR A 739 -9.12 0.09 -25.63
C THR A 739 -9.36 1.55 -26.03
N SER A 740 -10.51 2.12 -25.70
CA SER A 740 -10.76 3.57 -25.87
C SER A 740 -11.44 4.21 -24.65
N SER A 741 -10.98 5.44 -24.35
CA SER A 741 -11.52 6.53 -23.52
C SER A 741 -12.23 6.27 -22.17
N LYS A 742 -13.09 5.26 -22.01
CA LYS A 742 -13.89 5.05 -20.78
C LYS A 742 -13.10 4.44 -19.61
N ASP A 743 -12.07 3.63 -19.86
CA ASP A 743 -11.29 3.02 -18.77
C ASP A 743 -10.46 4.06 -18.01
N SER A 744 -9.83 5.05 -18.66
CA SER A 744 -8.96 6.02 -17.95
C SER A 744 -9.72 6.80 -16.88
N ALA A 745 -10.91 7.33 -17.20
CA ALA A 745 -11.77 8.05 -16.24
C ALA A 745 -12.44 7.14 -15.20
N THR A 746 -12.47 5.82 -15.42
CA THR A 746 -13.05 4.83 -14.49
C THR A 746 -11.98 4.31 -13.53
N ARG A 747 -10.80 4.01 -14.06
CA ARG A 747 -9.58 3.53 -13.40
C ARG A 747 -8.88 4.64 -12.62
N ALA A 748 -8.89 5.89 -13.09
CA ALA A 748 -8.46 7.04 -12.27
C ALA A 748 -9.29 7.12 -10.98
N ARG A 749 -10.60 6.91 -11.11
CA ARG A 749 -11.54 6.95 -9.98
C ARG A 749 -11.52 5.71 -9.12
N PHE A 750 -11.30 4.52 -9.67
CA PHE A 750 -11.04 3.33 -8.84
C PHE A 750 -9.66 3.36 -8.18
N ASN A 751 -8.66 4.04 -8.77
CA ASN A 751 -7.37 4.26 -8.09
C ASN A 751 -7.46 5.33 -7.01
N GLN A 752 -8.30 6.37 -7.22
CA GLN A 752 -8.82 7.19 -6.13
C GLN A 752 -9.54 6.28 -5.12
N PHE A 753 -10.31 5.29 -5.57
CA PHE A 753 -11.02 4.33 -4.72
C PHE A 753 -10.18 3.24 -4.05
N LEU A 754 -8.89 3.15 -4.38
CA LEU A 754 -7.94 2.38 -3.58
C LEU A 754 -7.21 3.33 -2.65
N LYS A 755 -6.67 4.45 -3.15
CA LYS A 755 -5.95 5.47 -2.36
C LYS A 755 -6.60 5.90 -1.05
N ILE A 756 -7.91 5.72 -0.90
CA ILE A 756 -8.65 6.08 0.29
C ILE A 756 -9.32 4.88 1.01
N MET A 757 -9.21 3.65 0.51
CA MET A 757 -9.76 2.43 1.14
C MET A 757 -8.73 1.42 1.50
N ASP A 758 -7.80 1.24 0.57
CA ASP A 758 -6.65 0.37 0.59
C ASP A 758 -5.68 0.88 1.67
N LEU A 759 -6.05 0.63 2.94
CA LEU A 759 -5.48 1.31 4.10
C LEU A 759 -4.15 0.74 4.52
N ASP A 760 -3.99 -0.58 4.40
CA ASP A 760 -2.69 -1.27 4.42
C ASP A 760 -1.93 -1.11 3.08
N ARG A 761 -2.63 -0.67 2.02
CA ARG A 761 -2.18 -0.47 0.63
C ARG A 761 -1.89 -1.78 -0.13
N ASN A 762 -2.67 -2.84 0.16
CA ASN A 762 -2.62 -4.17 -0.49
C ASN A 762 -3.13 -4.22 -1.97
N GLY A 763 -3.87 -3.21 -2.42
CA GLY A 763 -4.47 -3.09 -3.76
C GLY A 763 -5.96 -3.49 -3.85
N ARG A 764 -6.65 -3.70 -2.71
CA ARG A 764 -8.03 -4.23 -2.63
C ARG A 764 -8.81 -3.53 -1.51
N ILE A 765 -9.97 -4.09 -1.18
CA ILE A 765 -10.91 -3.56 -0.19
C ILE A 765 -11.55 -4.73 0.60
N SER A 766 -10.91 -5.18 1.67
CA SER A 766 -11.49 -6.11 2.65
C SER A 766 -12.87 -5.67 3.21
N ARG A 767 -13.62 -6.57 3.86
CA ARG A 767 -14.89 -6.27 4.56
C ARG A 767 -14.71 -5.30 5.72
N ASP A 768 -13.49 -5.27 6.25
CA ASP A 768 -13.08 -4.35 7.28
C ASP A 768 -12.51 -3.05 6.65
N GLU A 769 -11.92 -3.19 5.46
CA GLU A 769 -11.56 -2.12 4.53
C GLU A 769 -12.79 -1.42 3.91
N ALA A 770 -14.03 -1.79 4.23
CA ALA A 770 -15.26 -1.29 3.61
C ALA A 770 -16.14 -0.41 4.52
N SER A 771 -16.78 0.64 3.96
CA SER A 771 -17.52 1.69 4.70
C SER A 771 -18.98 1.70 4.39
N GLY A 772 -19.78 2.24 5.30
CA GLY A 772 -21.01 2.86 4.87
C GLY A 772 -21.93 1.89 4.13
N VAL A 773 -22.48 2.36 3.00
CA VAL A 773 -23.24 1.62 1.99
C VAL A 773 -22.47 0.42 1.45
N ILE A 774 -21.14 0.44 1.46
CA ILE A 774 -20.26 -0.63 0.97
C ILE A 774 -19.95 -1.67 2.05
N ARG A 775 -19.98 -1.31 3.35
CA ARG A 775 -19.95 -2.28 4.47
C ARG A 775 -21.32 -2.91 4.67
N PHE A 776 -22.37 -2.08 4.62
CA PHE A 776 -23.77 -2.47 4.77
C PHE A 776 -24.20 -3.40 3.63
N ASN A 777 -23.89 -3.04 2.38
CA ASN A 777 -24.08 -3.91 1.22
C ASN A 777 -22.84 -4.75 0.88
N PHE A 778 -21.89 -4.97 1.81
CA PHE A 778 -20.66 -5.70 1.48
C PHE A 778 -20.97 -7.08 0.91
N HIS A 779 -21.96 -7.77 1.48
CA HIS A 779 -22.43 -9.09 1.02
C HIS A 779 -23.11 -9.08 -0.37
N GLN A 780 -23.37 -7.90 -0.95
CA GLN A 780 -23.87 -7.69 -2.31
C GLN A 780 -22.77 -7.20 -3.27
N LEU A 781 -21.72 -6.56 -2.74
CA LEU A 781 -20.56 -6.05 -3.48
C LEU A 781 -19.44 -7.08 -3.60
N ASP A 782 -19.10 -7.75 -2.49
CA ASP A 782 -18.32 -8.99 -2.46
C ASP A 782 -19.23 -10.14 -2.92
N THR A 783 -19.53 -10.11 -4.21
CA THR A 783 -20.36 -11.11 -4.91
C THR A 783 -19.75 -12.51 -4.85
N ASN A 784 -18.41 -12.59 -4.70
CA ASN A 784 -17.67 -13.83 -4.62
C ASN A 784 -17.47 -14.36 -3.18
N ARG A 785 -17.80 -13.56 -2.16
CA ARG A 785 -17.70 -13.86 -0.71
C ARG A 785 -16.29 -14.17 -0.20
N ASN A 786 -15.25 -13.53 -0.74
CA ASN A 786 -13.87 -13.67 -0.25
C ASN A 786 -13.55 -12.77 0.95
N GLY A 787 -14.45 -11.86 1.33
CA GLY A 787 -14.17 -10.82 2.29
C GLY A 787 -13.42 -9.63 1.69
N TYR A 788 -13.31 -9.47 0.36
CA TYR A 788 -12.62 -8.35 -0.31
C TYR A 788 -13.31 -7.91 -1.62
N VAL A 789 -13.90 -6.71 -1.64
CA VAL A 789 -14.47 -6.04 -2.82
C VAL A 789 -13.35 -5.67 -3.81
N GLU A 790 -13.18 -6.47 -4.86
CA GLU A 790 -12.24 -6.18 -5.94
C GLU A 790 -12.82 -5.19 -6.96
N ARG A 791 -11.93 -4.55 -7.76
CA ARG A 791 -12.32 -3.60 -8.83
C ARG A 791 -13.45 -4.12 -9.71
N SER A 792 -13.37 -5.39 -10.10
CA SER A 792 -14.33 -6.05 -10.99
C SER A 792 -15.74 -6.13 -10.41
N GLU A 793 -15.86 -6.35 -9.10
CA GLU A 793 -17.14 -6.55 -8.43
C GLU A 793 -17.76 -5.23 -8.04
N TYR A 794 -16.93 -4.31 -7.54
CA TYR A 794 -17.31 -2.92 -7.37
C TYR A 794 -17.84 -2.31 -8.68
N GLU A 795 -17.14 -2.55 -9.81
CA GLU A 795 -17.62 -2.12 -11.12
C GLU A 795 -18.84 -2.92 -11.62
N ALA A 796 -19.13 -4.12 -11.10
CA ALA A 796 -20.35 -4.85 -11.42
C ALA A 796 -21.55 -4.25 -10.67
N TYR A 797 -21.40 -3.96 -9.38
CA TYR A 797 -22.40 -3.28 -8.55
C TYR A 797 -22.77 -1.90 -9.11
N LYS A 798 -21.79 -1.07 -9.50
CA LYS A 798 -22.04 0.21 -10.21
C LYS A 798 -22.53 0.07 -11.67
N ARG A 799 -22.70 -1.15 -12.20
CA ARG A 799 -23.43 -1.39 -13.46
C ARG A 799 -24.88 -1.84 -13.20
N GLN A 800 -25.24 -2.11 -11.95
CA GLN A 800 -26.59 -2.42 -11.49
C GLN A 800 -27.28 -1.20 -10.83
N GLN A 801 -26.61 -0.03 -10.77
CA GLN A 801 -27.12 1.28 -10.25
C GLN A 801 -26.78 2.52 -11.12
#